data_AF-A0A945X1C0-F1
#
_entry.id   AF-A0A945X1C0-F1
#
_cell.length_a   1.000
_cell.length_b   1.000
_cell.length_c   1.000
_cell.angle_alpha   90.00
_cell.angle_beta   90.00
_cell.angle_gamma   90.00
#
_symmetry.space_group_name_H-M   'P 1'
#
loop_
_entity.id
_entity.type
_entity.pdbx_description
1 polymer ?
#
loop_
_entity_poly.entity_id
_entity_poly.type
_entity_poly.pdbx_seq_one_letter_code
_entity_poly.pdbx_strand_id
1 'polypeptide(L)'
;MSKPLRALSAAALAIASVNAKDLVIAENGKCDYQIVIPDNSESEIVAQWLLMTARLTEAAFEKNGFEVEVVKESETGEGKPGVYLGATEFAQKHGVNVNRSDDWTYRVKVVGDDVVIIGNDRKDPVRTIRRLDTPLALLGTVKGACDFLREHVGVRFLFVNMTQSHYASRGDGMGTFNEDGSLKIDTRSIAFTPVKTVTVTRELDRTKTPMMRANYDAGYETFYYIANNFFPLTSFVDWGRICWYEVIPAEKYAKSNPEYFALNKDGKRACDLKLPHPHHMQYCVTSQGVQDLMVEAAEKLIESGATTMGISAMDSYRLCRCNCDECDTFFGMEAENWEQVRARGKSGRLWQGFFKITDRIREKHPDVKIIVLNYQDTPISADIIQRFPDNVIPRIQFASQRQFDRLKGVEFPAGVCGFEETFTGFGQAGPYLPERTPKHMAEFVRTLERNNVKWSKRDGSIGYVRGMQAPAYYVYGRMMDDPSADWQAIHDEFCDAAFGRAARPMKRFFEFLHTQIAIYSDFFGVMMPAWNREYSRSKFHDSKWHVMSMYTPEYLAEAENLLAWAERVGSDPDVKPRLHLIRIEFDYIGQLSRIFYLQNAYTMNPSKVNLDPLIDAIDEWHAFLLGLTTNGKEIKPLSDWPEMRPFNGHVHPHAALADTRYQQQWKDTCLNWDTEAIRDGILEPERELEVPNVDVAPGIDSEAWDDAPAEVLKERGDMPFANVKTTMKVLRDQDALYVLVNCLYPSKHPEDLFEKGSDGNIFKDEHVELGISPPDSGGNVYRIATNPIDDSRFDSIIKPGPKNRTTEDKAWNGTWEFAYRINTEKGRWNQAGRIWTAWFRIPFADFGVKTPAEGRSWGFNVGRDRRPQYMIWKDGRNATDPNALGKLVF
;
A
#
# COMPACT_ATOMS: atom_id res chain seq x y z
N MET A 1 -43.98 27.39 54.78
CA MET A 1 -42.94 26.41 55.15
C MET A 1 -41.61 26.87 54.56
N SER A 2 -40.60 26.91 55.41
CA SER A 2 -39.36 27.68 55.36
C SER A 2 -38.22 27.00 54.58
N LYS A 3 -37.57 27.78 53.69
CA LYS A 3 -36.11 27.97 53.37
C LYS A 3 -35.05 26.96 53.93
N PRO A 4 -33.77 26.92 53.43
CA PRO A 4 -33.13 27.58 52.25
C PRO A 4 -32.01 26.78 51.52
N LEU A 5 -31.40 27.43 50.50
CA LEU A 5 -30.01 27.30 50.00
C LEU A 5 -28.92 27.06 51.07
N ARG A 6 -27.87 26.29 50.72
CA ARG A 6 -26.40 26.55 50.90
C ARG A 6 -25.60 25.33 50.38
N ALA A 7 -24.78 25.48 49.35
CA ALA A 7 -23.33 25.72 49.40
C ALA A 7 -22.50 24.53 49.93
N LEU A 8 -21.71 23.91 49.04
CA LEU A 8 -20.45 23.24 49.37
C LEU A 8 -19.57 23.19 48.12
N SER A 9 -18.91 24.33 47.86
CA SER A 9 -17.63 24.35 47.18
C SER A 9 -16.58 23.97 48.22
N ALA A 10 -15.94 22.82 48.03
CA ALA A 10 -14.64 22.50 48.62
C ALA A 10 -13.93 21.56 47.65
N ALA A 11 -13.30 22.16 46.63
CA ALA A 11 -12.21 21.51 45.93
C ALA A 11 -11.08 21.38 46.94
N ALA A 12 -10.88 20.18 47.47
CA ALA A 12 -9.66 19.85 48.17
C ALA A 12 -8.53 19.90 47.14
N LEU A 13 -7.62 20.87 47.28
CA LEU A 13 -6.27 20.76 46.74
C LEU A 13 -5.66 19.51 47.37
N ALA A 14 -5.62 18.41 46.62
CA ALA A 14 -4.72 17.31 46.93
C ALA A 14 -3.31 17.80 46.62
N ILE A 15 -2.61 18.28 47.64
CA ILE A 15 -1.15 18.36 47.62
C ILE A 15 -0.71 16.90 47.44
N ALA A 16 -0.05 16.58 46.33
CA ALA A 16 0.58 15.28 46.14
C ALA A 16 1.62 15.12 47.25
N SER A 17 1.28 14.37 48.30
CA SER A 17 2.23 13.97 49.31
C SER A 17 3.18 12.95 48.69
N VAL A 18 4.41 13.37 48.37
CA VAL A 18 5.51 12.47 48.01
C VAL A 18 5.64 11.45 49.13
N ASN A 19 5.49 10.16 48.81
CA ASN A 19 5.60 9.10 49.80
C ASN A 19 7.09 8.86 50.10
N ALA A 20 7.43 8.44 51.32
CA ALA A 20 8.82 8.12 51.67
C ALA A 20 9.42 6.97 50.82
N LYS A 21 8.57 6.27 50.06
CA LYS A 21 8.94 5.22 49.11
C LYS A 21 9.24 5.72 47.70
N ASP A 22 8.99 6.98 47.40
CA ASP A 22 9.21 7.54 46.08
C ASP A 22 10.64 8.09 45.97
N LEU A 23 11.26 7.86 44.81
CA LEU A 23 12.48 8.51 44.37
C LEU A 23 12.08 9.69 43.49
N VAL A 24 12.40 10.89 43.95
CA VAL A 24 12.12 12.14 43.22
C VAL A 24 13.29 12.42 42.29
N ILE A 25 13.02 12.41 40.99
CA ILE A 25 14.03 12.68 39.96
C ILE A 25 14.07 14.18 39.65
N ALA A 26 12.88 14.78 39.51
CA ALA A 26 12.73 16.21 39.28
C ALA A 26 11.44 16.72 39.95
N GLU A 27 11.51 17.90 40.54
CA GLU A 27 10.35 18.58 41.13
C GLU A 27 10.55 20.08 41.17
N ASN A 28 9.45 20.85 41.17
CA ASN A 28 9.49 22.29 41.43
C ASN A 28 10.47 23.07 40.51
N GLY A 29 10.61 22.64 39.24
CA GLY A 29 11.51 23.24 38.26
C GLY A 29 13.00 22.95 38.49
N LYS A 30 13.33 21.95 39.30
CA LYS A 30 14.70 21.49 39.55
C LYS A 30 14.85 20.00 39.26
N CYS A 31 16.02 19.62 38.78
CA CYS A 31 16.41 18.24 38.56
C CYS A 31 17.87 18.09 39.01
N ASP A 32 18.10 17.23 40.01
CA ASP A 32 19.44 16.95 40.54
C ASP A 32 20.14 15.82 39.78
N TYR A 33 19.44 15.24 38.79
CA TYR A 33 19.90 14.12 38.00
C TYR A 33 20.66 14.56 36.75
N GLN A 34 21.46 13.64 36.22
CA GLN A 34 22.06 13.68 34.89
C GLN A 34 21.56 12.50 34.04
N ILE A 35 21.50 12.63 32.73
CA ILE A 35 21.21 11.53 31.82
C ILE A 35 22.54 10.94 31.35
N VAL A 36 22.74 9.65 31.61
CA VAL A 36 24.03 9.00 31.41
C VAL A 36 23.93 7.97 30.28
N ILE A 37 24.83 8.07 29.31
CA ILE A 37 25.01 7.07 28.24
C ILE A 37 26.38 6.38 28.38
N PRO A 38 26.54 5.14 27.90
CA PRO A 38 27.80 4.42 28.03
C PRO A 38 28.91 5.08 27.20
N ASP A 39 30.15 4.99 27.69
CA ASP A 39 31.33 5.41 26.93
C ASP A 39 31.51 4.58 25.65
N ASN A 40 31.17 3.29 25.73
CA ASN A 40 31.28 2.32 24.65
C ASN A 40 29.94 1.60 24.43
N SER A 41 29.50 1.50 23.18
CA SER A 41 28.30 0.77 22.77
C SER A 41 28.64 -0.44 21.91
N GLU A 42 27.68 -1.36 21.74
CA GLU A 42 27.84 -2.56 20.89
C GLU A 42 28.24 -2.23 19.45
N SER A 43 27.70 -1.14 18.91
CA SER A 43 27.99 -0.64 17.57
C SER A 43 27.71 0.86 17.48
N GLU A 44 28.21 1.50 16.42
CA GLU A 44 28.00 2.93 16.17
C GLU A 44 26.52 3.30 16.06
N ILE A 45 25.71 2.47 15.37
CA ILE A 45 24.26 2.72 15.23
C ILE A 45 23.55 2.65 16.59
N VAL A 46 23.96 1.73 17.48
CA VAL A 46 23.41 1.67 18.85
C VAL A 46 23.83 2.91 19.65
N ALA A 47 25.10 3.34 19.57
CA ALA A 47 25.58 4.55 20.24
C ALA A 47 24.77 5.79 19.83
N GLN A 48 24.50 5.92 18.52
CA GLN A 48 23.71 7.00 17.97
C GLN A 48 22.27 6.98 18.50
N TRP A 49 21.62 5.82 18.53
CA TRP A 49 20.28 5.68 19.09
C TRP A 49 20.21 6.00 20.59
N LEU A 50 21.22 5.61 21.37
CA LEU A 50 21.31 5.96 22.79
C LEU A 50 21.49 7.47 22.98
N LEU A 51 22.35 8.13 22.19
CA LEU A 51 22.51 9.58 22.23
C LEU A 51 21.22 10.32 21.84
N MET A 52 20.55 9.90 20.77
CA MET A 52 19.26 10.48 20.36
C MET A 52 18.21 10.30 21.46
N THR A 53 18.19 9.14 22.13
CA THR A 53 17.26 8.85 23.23
C THR A 53 17.56 9.69 24.46
N ALA A 54 18.85 9.91 24.78
CA ALA A 54 19.28 10.80 25.85
C ALA A 54 18.85 12.24 25.57
N ARG A 55 19.05 12.74 24.34
CA ARG A 55 18.62 14.09 23.94
C ARG A 55 17.10 14.25 23.86
N LEU A 56 16.35 13.19 23.51
CA LEU A 56 14.89 13.18 23.64
C LEU A 56 14.46 13.27 25.12
N THR A 57 15.17 12.55 26.00
CA THR A 57 14.92 12.56 27.45
C THR A 57 15.19 13.95 28.02
N GLU A 58 16.33 14.56 27.68
CA GLU A 58 16.70 15.93 28.04
C GLU A 58 15.60 16.93 27.63
N ALA A 59 15.22 16.92 26.34
CA ALA A 59 14.16 17.78 25.84
C ALA A 59 12.80 17.55 26.56
N ALA A 60 12.47 16.32 26.94
CA ALA A 60 11.25 16.03 27.68
C ALA A 60 11.25 16.62 29.10
N PHE A 61 12.41 16.63 29.77
CA PHE A 61 12.60 17.28 31.06
C PHE A 61 12.53 18.80 30.90
N GLU A 62 13.23 19.37 29.92
CA GLU A 62 13.22 20.81 29.64
C GLU A 62 11.83 21.34 29.30
N LYS A 63 11.02 20.58 28.53
CA LYS A 63 9.62 20.93 28.23
C LYS A 63 8.74 20.99 29.47
N ASN A 64 9.14 20.34 30.56
CA ASN A 64 8.49 20.43 31.86
C ASN A 64 9.17 21.44 32.81
N GLY A 65 10.18 22.18 32.34
CA GLY A 65 10.91 23.18 33.11
C GLY A 65 12.00 22.60 34.01
N PHE A 66 12.50 21.40 33.72
CA PHE A 66 13.60 20.77 34.44
C PHE A 66 14.88 20.84 33.62
N GLU A 67 15.93 21.46 34.16
CA GLU A 67 17.26 21.47 33.55
C GLU A 67 17.99 20.17 33.87
N VAL A 68 18.46 19.45 32.85
CA VAL A 68 19.19 18.19 32.98
C VAL A 68 20.26 18.13 31.90
N GLU A 69 21.40 17.50 32.20
CA GLU A 69 22.51 17.36 31.25
C GLU A 69 22.65 15.91 30.75
N VAL A 70 23.02 15.75 29.48
CA VAL A 70 23.45 14.46 28.91
C VAL A 70 24.97 14.34 28.98
N VAL A 71 25.46 13.28 29.64
CA VAL A 71 26.89 13.01 29.84
C VAL A 71 27.24 11.56 29.48
N LYS A 72 28.52 11.31 29.17
CA LYS A 72 29.05 9.94 29.15
C LYS A 72 29.34 9.44 30.55
N GLU A 73 29.40 8.12 30.74
CA GLU A 73 29.73 7.51 32.04
C GLU A 73 31.03 8.06 32.65
N SER A 74 32.10 8.18 31.86
CA SER A 74 33.39 8.74 32.31
C SER A 74 33.34 10.21 32.72
N GLU A 75 32.28 10.93 32.34
CA GLU A 75 32.07 12.35 32.61
C GLU A 75 31.01 12.59 33.71
N THR A 76 30.52 11.53 34.35
CA THR A 76 29.51 11.65 35.41
C THR A 76 30.00 12.50 36.58
N GLY A 77 29.18 13.47 36.99
CA GLY A 77 29.48 14.32 38.13
C GLY A 77 29.53 13.53 39.44
N GLU A 78 30.57 13.74 40.25
CA GLU A 78 30.74 13.04 41.52
C GLU A 78 29.55 13.30 42.47
N GLY A 79 28.89 12.23 42.92
CA GLY A 79 27.75 12.30 43.83
C GLY A 79 26.43 12.76 43.21
N LYS A 80 26.37 13.01 41.90
CA LYS A 80 25.12 13.29 41.19
C LYS A 80 24.43 12.00 40.74
N PRO A 81 23.15 11.76 41.10
CA PRO A 81 22.41 10.59 40.64
C PRO A 81 22.14 10.66 39.12
N GLY A 82 21.99 9.51 38.49
CA GLY A 82 21.84 9.39 37.03
C GLY A 82 20.62 8.62 36.57
N VAL A 83 20.08 9.00 35.40
CA VAL A 83 19.23 8.15 34.57
C VAL A 83 20.13 7.51 33.50
N TYR A 84 20.56 6.28 33.75
CA TYR A 84 21.47 5.52 32.90
C TYR A 84 20.70 4.82 31.77
N LEU A 85 21.13 5.05 30.53
CA LEU A 85 20.55 4.47 29.32
C LEU A 85 21.54 3.52 28.65
N GLY A 86 21.19 2.23 28.57
CA GLY A 86 21.95 1.22 27.82
C GLY A 86 22.84 0.36 28.70
N ALA A 87 23.76 -0.39 28.06
CA ALA A 87 24.64 -1.35 28.71
C ALA A 87 25.87 -0.70 29.38
N THR A 88 25.61 0.25 30.28
CA THR A 88 26.61 1.02 31.04
C THR A 88 27.46 0.13 31.96
N GLU A 89 28.70 0.51 32.25
CA GLU A 89 29.54 -0.16 33.24
C GLU A 89 28.86 -0.17 34.62
N PHE A 90 28.16 0.93 34.97
CA PHE A 90 27.33 1.02 36.15
C PHE A 90 26.24 -0.07 36.19
N ALA A 91 25.51 -0.28 35.09
CA ALA A 91 24.48 -1.32 35.01
C ALA A 91 25.09 -2.72 35.20
N GLN A 92 26.20 -3.00 34.53
CA GLN A 92 26.91 -4.28 34.61
C GLN A 92 27.40 -4.57 36.04
N LYS A 93 28.04 -3.59 36.68
CA LYS A 93 28.57 -3.70 38.06
C LYS A 93 27.48 -4.02 39.09
N HIS A 94 26.25 -3.53 38.86
CA HIS A 94 25.11 -3.75 39.74
C HIS A 94 24.20 -4.91 39.30
N GLY A 95 24.64 -5.73 38.34
CA GLY A 95 23.90 -6.90 37.85
C GLY A 95 22.57 -6.54 37.17
N VAL A 96 22.46 -5.33 36.62
CA VAL A 96 21.29 -4.88 35.86
C VAL A 96 21.51 -5.22 34.39
N ASN A 97 21.15 -6.44 34.02
CA ASN A 97 21.34 -6.98 32.68
C ASN A 97 20.00 -7.45 32.08
N VAL A 98 19.95 -7.57 30.76
CA VAL A 98 18.90 -8.29 30.03
C VAL A 98 19.51 -9.48 29.29
N ASN A 99 18.75 -10.56 29.15
CA ASN A 99 19.19 -11.71 28.37
C ASN A 99 19.26 -11.34 26.89
N ARG A 100 20.26 -11.87 26.18
CA ARG A 100 20.29 -11.78 24.72
C ARG A 100 19.24 -12.74 24.14
N SER A 101 18.17 -12.16 23.61
CA SER A 101 17.07 -12.84 22.90
C SER A 101 16.78 -12.14 21.56
N ASP A 102 15.89 -12.68 20.73
CA ASP A 102 15.41 -12.01 19.50
C ASP A 102 14.11 -11.24 19.73
N ASP A 103 14.10 -10.42 20.78
CA ASP A 103 12.97 -9.59 21.16
C ASP A 103 13.41 -8.26 21.80
N TRP A 104 12.45 -7.37 21.96
CA TRP A 104 12.63 -5.99 22.44
C TRP A 104 12.65 -5.88 23.97
N THR A 105 13.07 -6.94 24.68
CA THR A 105 13.10 -6.94 26.15
C THR A 105 13.97 -5.81 26.69
N TYR A 106 13.44 -5.16 27.72
CA TYR A 106 14.15 -4.15 28.50
C TYR A 106 13.84 -4.28 29.99
N ARG A 107 14.67 -3.66 30.81
CA ARG A 107 14.55 -3.59 32.26
C ARG A 107 14.74 -2.15 32.72
N VAL A 108 13.84 -1.69 33.61
CA VAL A 108 13.96 -0.43 34.33
C VAL A 108 14.15 -0.76 35.80
N LYS A 109 15.25 -0.32 36.39
CA LYS A 109 15.59 -0.63 37.77
C LYS A 109 16.17 0.57 38.50
N VAL A 110 15.73 0.79 39.73
CA VAL A 110 16.37 1.72 40.67
C VAL A 110 17.50 1.01 41.42
N VAL A 111 18.66 1.64 41.48
CA VAL A 111 19.85 1.19 42.21
C VAL A 111 20.33 2.34 43.08
N GLY A 112 20.07 2.29 44.38
CA GLY A 112 20.32 3.44 45.26
C GLY A 112 19.40 4.60 44.90
N ASP A 113 20.00 5.71 44.45
CA ASP A 113 19.26 6.87 43.91
C ASP A 113 19.33 6.94 42.37
N ASP A 114 19.96 5.98 41.70
CA ASP A 114 20.10 5.93 40.24
C ASP A 114 18.97 5.13 39.58
N VAL A 115 18.58 5.53 38.37
CA VAL A 115 17.62 4.81 37.53
C VAL A 115 18.37 4.22 36.33
N VAL A 116 18.29 2.91 36.14
CA VAL A 116 18.92 2.20 35.02
C VAL A 116 17.84 1.70 34.08
N ILE A 117 17.92 2.11 32.82
CA ILE A 117 17.09 1.62 31.71
C ILE A 117 18.04 0.90 30.75
N ILE A 118 17.94 -0.42 30.69
CA ILE A 118 18.77 -1.25 29.82
C ILE A 118 17.89 -2.21 29.03
N GLY A 119 18.19 -2.37 27.76
CA GLY A 119 17.51 -3.32 26.90
C GLY A 119 18.46 -4.00 25.93
N ASN A 120 17.86 -4.89 25.15
CA ASN A 120 18.56 -5.75 24.24
C ASN A 120 18.94 -4.99 22.96
N ASP A 121 20.03 -4.21 23.05
CA ASP A 121 20.48 -3.37 21.95
C ASP A 121 21.54 -4.07 21.10
N ARG A 122 21.32 -4.13 19.78
CA ARG A 122 22.32 -4.63 18.83
C ARG A 122 22.05 -4.17 17.41
N LYS A 123 23.13 -3.97 16.66
CA LYS A 123 23.05 -3.80 15.20
C LYS A 123 22.46 -5.04 14.53
N ASP A 124 21.63 -4.80 13.51
CA ASP A 124 21.21 -5.82 12.58
C ASP A 124 22.37 -6.24 11.67
N PRO A 125 22.71 -7.54 11.58
CA PRO A 125 23.86 -8.01 10.80
C PRO A 125 23.68 -7.89 9.29
N VAL A 126 22.44 -7.79 8.79
CA VAL A 126 22.14 -7.88 7.35
C VAL A 126 21.34 -6.70 6.85
N ARG A 127 20.36 -6.23 7.61
CA ARG A 127 19.39 -5.26 7.12
C ARG A 127 19.80 -3.83 7.38
N THR A 128 19.48 -2.99 6.41
CA THR A 128 19.61 -1.54 6.48
C THR A 128 18.24 -0.88 6.39
N ILE A 129 18.16 0.37 6.85
CA ILE A 129 17.02 1.26 6.64
C ILE A 129 16.73 1.28 5.14
N ARG A 130 15.47 1.05 4.75
CA ARG A 130 15.11 0.84 3.35
C ARG A 130 15.57 2.01 2.46
N ARG A 131 16.28 1.70 1.37
CA ARG A 131 16.90 2.63 0.40
C ARG A 131 18.11 3.42 0.95
N LEU A 132 18.67 3.04 2.08
CA LEU A 132 19.86 3.64 2.69
C LEU A 132 20.86 2.54 3.11
N ASP A 133 22.10 2.93 3.33
CA ASP A 133 23.17 2.02 3.80
C ASP A 133 23.27 1.98 5.34
N THR A 134 22.46 2.78 6.04
CA THR A 134 22.41 2.79 7.51
C THR A 134 21.84 1.46 8.03
N PRO A 135 22.56 0.69 8.87
CA PRO A 135 22.03 -0.54 9.46
C PRO A 135 20.76 -0.31 10.28
N LEU A 136 19.86 -1.30 10.32
CA LEU A 136 18.83 -1.38 11.35
C LEU A 136 19.46 -1.80 12.69
N ALA A 137 18.72 -1.64 13.77
CA ALA A 137 19.09 -2.11 15.09
C ALA A 137 17.88 -2.63 15.88
N LEU A 138 18.11 -3.67 16.68
CA LEU A 138 17.20 -3.99 17.79
C LEU A 138 17.52 -3.02 18.93
N LEU A 139 16.50 -2.33 19.45
CA LEU A 139 16.69 -1.18 20.34
C LEU A 139 15.80 -1.29 21.59
N GLY A 140 16.07 -2.28 22.43
CA GLY A 140 15.34 -2.52 23.67
C GLY A 140 15.44 -1.34 24.65
N THR A 141 16.61 -0.72 24.80
CA THR A 141 16.79 0.44 25.70
C THR A 141 15.93 1.61 25.23
N VAL A 142 15.89 1.86 23.92
CA VAL A 142 15.08 2.94 23.34
C VAL A 142 13.59 2.70 23.62
N LYS A 143 13.11 1.46 23.50
CA LYS A 143 11.74 1.10 23.88
C LYS A 143 11.48 1.36 25.37
N GLY A 144 12.40 0.94 26.23
CA GLY A 144 12.30 1.16 27.68
C GLY A 144 12.27 2.64 28.06
N ALA A 145 13.10 3.45 27.42
CA ALA A 145 13.13 4.90 27.62
C ALA A 145 11.85 5.57 27.12
N CYS A 146 11.31 5.16 25.96
CA CYS A 146 10.01 5.66 25.48
C CYS A 146 8.88 5.35 26.46
N ASP A 147 8.85 4.14 27.04
CA ASP A 147 7.87 3.77 28.06
C ASP A 147 8.05 4.58 29.35
N PHE A 148 9.29 4.76 29.81
CA PHE A 148 9.61 5.59 30.97
C PHE A 148 9.15 7.04 30.78
N LEU A 149 9.50 7.65 29.64
CA LEU A 149 9.10 9.02 29.30
C LEU A 149 7.58 9.19 29.24
N ARG A 150 6.87 8.18 28.72
CA ARG A 150 5.42 8.17 28.69
C ARG A 150 4.80 8.07 30.08
N GLU A 151 5.32 7.18 30.91
CA GLU A 151 4.77 6.86 32.24
C GLU A 151 5.09 7.93 33.28
N HIS A 152 6.28 8.54 33.23
CA HIS A 152 6.81 9.39 34.31
C HIS A 152 7.09 10.84 33.89
N VAL A 153 7.27 11.13 32.60
CA VAL A 153 7.74 12.45 32.10
C VAL A 153 6.72 13.13 31.17
N GLY A 154 5.56 12.50 30.96
CA GLY A 154 4.45 13.13 30.22
C GLY A 154 4.60 13.13 28.69
N VAL A 155 5.41 12.25 28.10
CA VAL A 155 5.58 12.21 26.63
C VAL A 155 4.51 11.35 25.95
N ARG A 156 3.98 11.79 24.80
CA ARG A 156 3.01 11.03 23.98
C ARG A 156 3.42 11.02 22.51
N PHE A 157 3.57 9.84 21.92
CA PHE A 157 3.97 9.65 20.52
C PHE A 157 2.73 9.46 19.63
N LEU A 158 2.20 10.57 19.10
CA LEU A 158 0.82 10.66 18.61
C LEU A 158 0.66 10.36 17.12
N PHE A 159 1.51 10.91 16.25
CA PHE A 159 1.38 10.79 14.80
C PHE A 159 2.63 10.21 14.14
N VAL A 160 2.44 9.44 13.08
CA VAL A 160 3.52 8.86 12.25
C VAL A 160 4.30 9.98 11.55
N ASN A 161 5.60 10.09 11.82
CA ASN A 161 6.50 10.99 11.09
C ASN A 161 7.10 10.29 9.84
N MET A 162 7.08 10.94 8.66
CA MET A 162 7.56 10.32 7.39
C MET A 162 9.06 10.37 7.18
N THR A 163 9.77 11.23 7.91
CA THR A 163 11.16 11.56 7.59
C THR A 163 12.10 10.43 8.03
N GLN A 164 12.20 9.42 7.16
CA GLN A 164 13.27 8.41 7.12
C GLN A 164 14.67 9.06 7.22
N SER A 165 14.76 10.32 6.77
CA SER A 165 15.98 11.12 6.70
C SER A 165 16.43 11.73 8.02
N HIS A 166 15.58 11.83 9.04
CA HIS A 166 16.04 12.37 10.32
C HIS A 166 16.95 11.35 10.99
N TYR A 167 16.47 10.12 11.19
CA TYR A 167 17.14 9.08 11.98
C TYR A 167 18.08 8.16 11.18
N ALA A 168 18.51 8.58 9.99
CA ALA A 168 19.43 7.82 9.15
C ALA A 168 20.61 8.68 8.68
N SER A 169 21.77 8.06 8.50
CA SER A 169 22.97 8.75 7.99
C SER A 169 22.82 9.07 6.50
N ARG A 170 23.19 10.29 6.09
CA ARG A 170 23.22 10.73 4.69
C ARG A 170 24.45 11.60 4.43
N GLY A 171 25.31 11.19 3.50
CA GLY A 171 26.55 11.93 3.25
C GLY A 171 27.54 11.78 4.42
N ASP A 172 28.01 12.89 4.96
CA ASP A 172 29.00 12.97 6.04
C ASP A 172 28.42 13.04 7.47
N GLY A 173 27.08 12.99 7.65
CA GLY A 173 26.46 12.99 8.98
C GLY A 173 24.98 12.61 9.05
N MET A 174 24.46 12.49 10.28
CA MET A 174 23.02 12.35 10.55
C MET A 174 22.35 13.73 10.63
N GLY A 175 21.23 13.91 9.93
CA GLY A 175 20.47 15.16 9.96
C GLY A 175 19.64 15.39 11.23
N THR A 176 19.76 14.54 12.26
CA THR A 176 18.94 14.51 13.48
C THR A 176 19.18 15.63 14.48
N PHE A 177 20.38 16.22 14.51
CA PHE A 177 20.73 17.21 15.52
C PHE A 177 20.70 18.63 14.93
N ASN A 178 20.37 19.60 15.77
CA ASN A 178 20.58 21.02 15.51
C ASN A 178 22.08 21.37 15.63
N GLU A 179 22.47 22.56 15.19
CA GLU A 179 23.86 23.02 15.28
C GLU A 179 24.39 23.08 16.72
N ASP A 180 23.50 23.25 17.71
CA ASP A 180 23.80 23.27 19.14
C ASP A 180 23.87 21.87 19.78
N GLY A 181 23.66 20.81 19.00
CA GLY A 181 23.67 19.41 19.48
C GLY A 181 22.34 18.92 20.08
N SER A 182 21.32 19.77 20.17
CA SER A 182 19.97 19.36 20.58
C SER A 182 19.30 18.49 19.49
N LEU A 183 18.39 17.61 19.91
CA LEU A 183 17.66 16.75 18.97
C LEU A 183 16.58 17.54 18.22
N LYS A 184 16.49 17.36 16.89
CA LYS A 184 15.36 17.82 16.09
C LYS A 184 14.12 17.00 16.41
N ILE A 185 13.27 17.55 17.26
CA ILE A 185 12.01 16.93 17.67
C ILE A 185 10.86 17.50 16.86
N ASP A 186 10.09 16.62 16.24
CA ASP A 186 8.84 16.99 15.61
C ASP A 186 7.70 17.02 16.65
N THR A 187 7.47 18.20 17.23
CA THR A 187 6.44 18.43 18.26
C THR A 187 5.01 18.24 17.74
N ARG A 188 4.81 18.23 16.41
CA ARG A 188 3.51 17.88 15.81
C ARG A 188 3.27 16.36 15.88
N SER A 189 4.32 15.54 15.85
CA SER A 189 4.23 14.09 16.06
C SER A 189 4.31 13.65 17.52
N ILE A 190 4.97 14.42 18.39
CA ILE A 190 5.20 14.08 19.80
C ILE A 190 4.68 15.21 20.69
N ALA A 191 3.77 14.90 21.61
CA ALA A 191 3.29 15.85 22.61
C ALA A 191 4.03 15.69 23.95
N PHE A 192 4.26 16.82 24.61
CA PHE A 192 4.81 16.91 25.96
C PHE A 192 3.71 17.44 26.89
N THR A 193 3.08 16.53 27.62
CA THR A 193 2.03 16.87 28.58
C THR A 193 2.68 17.37 29.89
N PRO A 194 2.21 18.49 30.47
CA PRO A 194 2.84 19.07 31.66
C PRO A 194 2.85 18.13 32.86
N VAL A 195 4.02 17.95 33.47
CA VAL A 195 4.25 17.18 34.70
C VAL A 195 4.98 18.07 35.71
N LYS A 196 4.48 18.13 36.95
CA LYS A 196 5.08 18.95 38.03
C LYS A 196 6.23 18.26 38.76
N THR A 197 6.23 16.93 38.74
CA THR A 197 7.14 16.08 39.49
C THR A 197 7.37 14.80 38.71
N VAL A 198 8.64 14.45 38.46
CA VAL A 198 9.04 13.16 37.90
C VAL A 198 9.48 12.26 39.05
N THR A 199 8.72 11.20 39.29
CA THR A 199 8.99 10.23 40.38
C THR A 199 8.87 8.80 39.90
N VAL A 200 9.70 7.93 40.48
CA VAL A 200 9.60 6.47 40.41
C VAL A 200 9.57 5.88 41.82
N THR A 201 9.16 4.62 41.98
CA THR A 201 9.26 3.96 43.29
C THR A 201 10.70 3.52 43.56
N ARG A 202 11.18 3.66 44.81
CA ARG A 202 12.53 3.21 45.20
C ARG A 202 12.74 1.71 45.01
N GLU A 203 11.66 0.91 45.03
CA GLU A 203 11.72 -0.54 44.78
C GLU A 203 11.49 -0.92 43.29
N LEU A 204 11.52 0.04 42.36
CA LEU A 204 11.28 -0.25 40.94
C LEU A 204 12.34 -1.22 40.39
N ASP A 205 11.91 -2.42 39.98
CA ASP A 205 12.68 -3.40 39.22
C ASP A 205 11.73 -4.13 38.28
N ARG A 206 11.56 -3.58 37.08
CA ARG A 206 10.59 -4.07 36.09
C ARG A 206 11.31 -4.51 34.82
N THR A 207 11.21 -5.80 34.49
CA THR A 207 11.54 -6.32 33.16
C THR A 207 10.27 -6.43 32.33
N LYS A 208 10.27 -5.89 31.11
CA LYS A 208 9.15 -6.00 30.18
C LYS A 208 9.66 -6.51 28.82
N THR A 209 8.95 -7.50 28.29
CA THR A 209 9.15 -8.03 26.95
C THR A 209 7.93 -7.65 26.12
N PRO A 210 8.08 -6.77 25.10
CA PRO A 210 6.97 -6.46 24.20
C PRO A 210 6.41 -7.72 23.54
N MET A 211 5.08 -7.76 23.36
CA MET A 211 4.37 -8.92 22.81
C MET A 211 4.90 -9.32 21.43
N MET A 212 5.21 -8.33 20.59
CA MET A 212 5.63 -8.53 19.21
C MET A 212 7.14 -8.42 19.07
N ARG A 213 7.75 -9.37 18.35
CA ARG A 213 9.14 -9.26 17.88
C ARG A 213 9.28 -8.32 16.68
N ALA A 214 8.24 -8.26 15.85
CA ALA A 214 8.09 -7.35 14.73
C ALA A 214 6.60 -7.04 14.48
N ASN A 215 6.29 -5.82 14.07
CA ASN A 215 4.97 -5.41 13.57
C ASN A 215 5.19 -4.36 12.48
N TYR A 216 5.57 -4.87 11.31
CA TYR A 216 6.26 -4.12 10.26
C TYR A 216 5.32 -3.28 9.39
N ASP A 217 5.71 -2.05 9.07
CA ASP A 217 5.05 -1.20 8.06
C ASP A 217 5.95 -0.76 6.90
N ALA A 218 7.22 -0.40 7.16
CA ALA A 218 8.04 0.22 6.12
C ALA A 218 9.59 0.13 6.27
N GLY A 219 10.12 -0.44 7.35
CA GLY A 219 11.56 -0.71 7.49
C GLY A 219 12.43 0.49 7.89
N TYR A 220 11.94 1.31 8.82
CA TYR A 220 12.68 2.41 9.43
C TYR A 220 12.40 2.46 10.94
N GLU A 221 13.37 2.93 11.71
CA GLU A 221 13.25 3.15 13.15
C GLU A 221 12.95 4.63 13.41
N THR A 222 11.84 4.90 14.10
CA THR A 222 11.53 6.23 14.64
C THR A 222 11.02 6.05 16.06
N PHE A 223 11.10 7.11 16.87
CA PHE A 223 10.51 7.07 18.21
C PHE A 223 9.01 6.75 18.18
N TYR A 224 8.27 7.22 17.18
CA TYR A 224 6.86 6.87 17.02
C TYR A 224 6.67 5.35 16.84
N TYR A 225 7.43 4.73 15.95
CA TYR A 225 7.29 3.30 15.67
C TYR A 225 7.72 2.45 16.87
N ILE A 226 8.84 2.78 17.51
CA ILE A 226 9.34 2.04 18.67
C ILE A 226 8.39 2.19 19.86
N ALA A 227 7.97 3.41 20.18
CA ALA A 227 7.08 3.67 21.32
C ALA A 227 5.72 2.97 21.17
N ASN A 228 5.21 2.86 19.94
CA ASN A 228 3.91 2.24 19.62
C ASN A 228 4.03 0.79 19.12
N ASN A 229 5.13 0.09 19.42
CA ASN A 229 5.33 -1.34 19.11
C ASN A 229 5.24 -1.72 17.62
N PHE A 230 5.47 -0.77 16.71
CA PHE A 230 5.54 -0.99 15.26
C PHE A 230 6.96 -1.33 14.81
N PHE A 231 7.53 -2.35 15.44
CA PHE A 231 8.93 -2.70 15.28
C PHE A 231 9.26 -3.14 13.84
N PRO A 232 10.43 -2.75 13.31
CA PRO A 232 10.90 -3.22 12.02
C PRO A 232 11.12 -4.74 12.04
N LEU A 233 11.16 -5.31 10.85
CA LEU A 233 11.49 -6.71 10.65
C LEU A 233 13.02 -6.81 10.56
N THR A 234 13.68 -7.18 11.66
CA THR A 234 15.14 -7.37 11.74
C THR A 234 15.53 -8.71 11.13
N SER A 235 16.78 -8.90 10.66
CA SER A 235 17.30 -10.16 10.12
C SER A 235 17.11 -11.36 11.06
N PHE A 236 17.08 -11.12 12.36
CA PHE A 236 16.81 -12.13 13.40
C PHE A 236 15.35 -12.64 13.41
N VAL A 237 14.41 -11.83 12.92
CA VAL A 237 12.97 -12.15 12.81
C VAL A 237 12.55 -12.32 11.34
N ASP A 238 13.43 -11.91 10.44
CA ASP A 238 13.24 -11.87 9.01
C ASP A 238 13.71 -13.14 8.32
N TRP A 239 13.07 -13.35 7.18
CA TRP A 239 13.47 -14.05 5.97
C TRP A 239 14.98 -14.21 5.66
N GLY A 240 15.80 -14.79 6.53
CA GLY A 240 16.84 -15.71 6.04
C GLY A 240 16.12 -16.80 5.26
N ARG A 241 15.85 -16.56 3.97
CA ARG A 241 15.01 -17.45 3.17
C ARG A 241 15.88 -18.53 2.59
N ILE A 242 15.53 -19.75 2.94
CA ILE A 242 15.96 -20.92 2.20
C ILE A 242 14.97 -21.04 1.03
N CYS A 243 15.37 -20.49 -0.11
CA CYS A 243 14.61 -20.53 -1.36
C CYS A 243 15.08 -21.67 -2.26
N TRP A 244 14.15 -22.51 -2.72
CA TRP A 244 14.46 -23.69 -3.53
C TRP A 244 15.32 -23.39 -4.76
N TYR A 245 15.07 -22.27 -5.45
CA TYR A 245 15.79 -21.89 -6.67
C TYR A 245 17.16 -21.23 -6.42
N GLU A 246 17.40 -20.72 -5.20
CA GLU A 246 18.72 -20.22 -4.78
C GLU A 246 19.60 -21.36 -4.26
N VAL A 247 19.01 -22.31 -3.53
CA VAL A 247 19.71 -23.49 -3.02
C VAL A 247 19.98 -24.49 -4.14
N ILE A 248 19.06 -24.61 -5.11
CA ILE A 248 19.09 -25.59 -6.21
C ILE A 248 18.94 -24.85 -7.55
N PRO A 249 19.92 -24.01 -7.94
CA PRO A 249 19.90 -23.33 -9.23
C PRO A 249 20.05 -24.35 -10.36
N ALA A 250 19.25 -24.19 -11.41
CA ALA A 250 19.21 -25.10 -12.55
C ALA A 250 20.57 -25.15 -13.26
N GLU A 251 21.27 -24.03 -13.29
CA GLU A 251 22.59 -23.86 -13.90
C GLU A 251 23.63 -24.82 -13.28
N LYS A 252 23.48 -25.14 -11.99
CA LYS A 252 24.38 -26.04 -11.26
C LYS A 252 23.91 -27.49 -11.31
N TYR A 253 22.62 -27.74 -11.07
CA TYR A 253 22.12 -29.09 -10.79
C TYR A 253 21.38 -29.76 -11.94
N ALA A 254 20.94 -29.04 -12.98
CA ALA A 254 20.12 -29.66 -14.04
C ALA A 254 20.83 -30.79 -14.78
N LYS A 255 22.16 -30.70 -14.94
CA LYS A 255 22.96 -31.73 -15.63
C LYS A 255 23.40 -32.87 -14.71
N SER A 256 23.83 -32.55 -13.48
CA SER A 256 24.38 -33.54 -12.55
C SER A 256 23.30 -34.27 -11.76
N ASN A 257 22.16 -33.60 -11.51
CA ASN A 257 21.08 -34.05 -10.64
C ASN A 257 19.70 -33.65 -11.20
N PRO A 258 19.35 -34.06 -12.43
CA PRO A 258 18.05 -33.75 -13.02
C PRO A 258 16.86 -34.24 -12.16
N GLU A 259 17.06 -35.27 -11.32
CA GLU A 259 16.07 -35.80 -10.38
C GLU A 259 15.67 -34.83 -9.26
N TYR A 260 16.43 -33.75 -9.03
CA TYR A 260 16.06 -32.70 -8.08
C TYR A 260 14.86 -31.87 -8.57
N PHE A 261 14.66 -31.84 -9.89
CA PHE A 261 13.60 -31.10 -10.54
C PHE A 261 12.37 -31.98 -10.75
N ALA A 262 11.19 -31.37 -10.66
CA ALA A 262 9.93 -32.10 -10.77
C ALA A 262 9.83 -32.85 -12.11
N LEU A 263 9.45 -34.13 -12.07
CA LEU A 263 9.04 -34.87 -13.27
C LEU A 263 7.62 -34.42 -13.63
N ASN A 264 7.41 -33.89 -14.82
CA ASN A 264 6.07 -33.54 -15.27
C ASN A 264 5.36 -34.76 -15.89
N LYS A 265 4.05 -34.65 -16.08
CA LYS A 265 3.23 -35.68 -16.73
C LYS A 265 3.69 -36.09 -18.14
N ASP A 266 4.43 -35.22 -18.83
CA ASP A 266 4.92 -35.48 -20.19
C ASP A 266 6.28 -36.20 -20.18
N GLY A 267 6.74 -36.66 -19.01
CA GLY A 267 8.00 -37.38 -18.81
C GLY A 267 9.25 -36.48 -18.81
N LYS A 268 9.09 -35.16 -18.90
CA LYS A 268 10.21 -34.19 -18.88
C LYS A 268 10.45 -33.65 -17.48
N ARG A 269 11.72 -33.36 -17.16
CA ARG A 269 12.04 -32.68 -15.90
C ARG A 269 11.78 -31.17 -16.04
N ALA A 270 11.43 -30.52 -14.94
CA ALA A 270 11.15 -29.09 -14.94
C ALA A 270 12.36 -28.25 -15.42
N CYS A 271 13.59 -28.73 -15.22
CA CYS A 271 14.81 -28.11 -15.75
C CYS A 271 14.95 -28.17 -17.27
N ASP A 272 14.22 -29.06 -17.95
CA ASP A 272 14.19 -29.16 -19.41
C ASP A 272 13.14 -28.21 -20.04
N LEU A 273 12.34 -27.54 -19.20
CA LEU A 273 11.27 -26.64 -19.64
C LEU A 273 11.79 -25.22 -19.76
N LYS A 274 11.37 -24.53 -20.82
CA LYS A 274 11.57 -23.08 -20.95
C LYS A 274 10.58 -22.35 -20.06
N LEU A 275 11.04 -21.90 -18.88
CA LEU A 275 10.22 -21.17 -17.91
C LEU A 275 10.46 -19.65 -18.02
N PRO A 276 9.44 -18.80 -17.79
CA PRO A 276 9.59 -17.34 -17.89
C PRO A 276 10.57 -16.73 -16.87
N HIS A 277 10.77 -17.38 -15.72
CA HIS A 277 11.64 -16.91 -14.65
C HIS A 277 12.13 -18.10 -13.79
N PRO A 278 13.37 -18.07 -13.25
CA PRO A 278 13.86 -19.08 -12.29
C PRO A 278 12.93 -19.39 -11.11
N HIS A 279 12.24 -18.40 -10.53
CA HIS A 279 11.24 -18.61 -9.47
C HIS A 279 10.07 -19.51 -9.86
N HIS A 280 9.86 -19.77 -11.16
CA HIS A 280 8.82 -20.70 -11.64
C HIS A 280 9.28 -22.16 -11.69
N MET A 281 10.54 -22.43 -11.36
CA MET A 281 11.10 -23.78 -11.32
C MET A 281 10.32 -24.66 -10.33
N GLN A 282 10.20 -25.93 -10.68
CA GLN A 282 9.45 -26.94 -9.90
C GLN A 282 10.43 -27.99 -9.41
N TYR A 283 10.28 -28.40 -8.14
CA TYR A 283 11.25 -29.26 -7.45
C TYR A 283 10.60 -30.54 -6.95
N CYS A 284 11.39 -31.60 -6.81
CA CYS A 284 10.97 -32.85 -6.20
C CYS A 284 11.13 -32.76 -4.68
N VAL A 285 10.01 -32.67 -3.94
CA VAL A 285 10.02 -32.52 -2.48
C VAL A 285 10.45 -33.78 -1.73
N THR A 286 10.34 -34.95 -2.37
CA THR A 286 10.72 -36.25 -1.79
C THR A 286 12.17 -36.62 -2.05
N SER A 287 12.90 -35.86 -2.89
CA SER A 287 14.31 -36.15 -3.18
C SER A 287 15.19 -35.92 -1.95
N GLN A 288 15.96 -36.95 -1.57
CA GLN A 288 16.86 -36.86 -0.42
C GLN A 288 17.93 -35.79 -0.62
N GLY A 289 18.54 -35.73 -1.82
CA GLY A 289 19.56 -34.72 -2.12
C GLY A 289 19.02 -33.29 -2.08
N VAL A 290 17.76 -33.09 -2.48
CA VAL A 290 17.08 -31.79 -2.32
C VAL A 290 16.92 -31.45 -0.84
N GLN A 291 16.44 -32.38 -0.01
CA GLN A 291 16.30 -32.14 1.43
C GLN A 291 17.65 -31.88 2.10
N ASP A 292 18.71 -32.58 1.70
CA ASP A 292 20.07 -32.39 2.24
C ASP A 292 20.60 -30.98 1.95
N LEU A 293 20.44 -30.48 0.72
CA LEU A 293 20.84 -29.13 0.36
C LEU A 293 20.06 -28.05 1.11
N MET A 294 18.76 -28.29 1.36
CA MET A 294 17.94 -27.37 2.15
C MET A 294 18.37 -27.34 3.63
N VAL A 295 18.76 -28.48 4.21
CA VAL A 295 19.34 -28.53 5.56
C VAL A 295 20.72 -27.86 5.59
N GLU A 296 21.59 -28.09 4.61
CA GLU A 296 22.90 -27.43 4.52
C GLU A 296 22.77 -25.91 4.44
N ALA A 297 21.78 -25.41 3.69
CA ALA A 297 21.49 -23.98 3.65
C ALA A 297 21.03 -23.42 5.00
N ALA A 298 20.25 -24.19 5.78
CA ALA A 298 19.88 -23.81 7.14
C ALA A 298 21.10 -23.76 8.08
N GLU A 299 21.96 -24.78 8.04
CA GLU A 299 23.17 -24.87 8.87
C GLU A 299 24.08 -23.64 8.66
N LYS A 300 24.26 -23.20 7.40
CA LYS A 300 25.03 -21.98 7.08
C LYS A 300 24.45 -20.71 7.72
N LEU A 301 23.11 -20.60 7.76
CA LEU A 301 22.47 -19.48 8.43
C LEU A 301 22.66 -19.57 9.95
N ILE A 302 22.56 -20.77 10.52
CA ILE A 302 22.78 -21.00 11.97
C ILE A 302 24.22 -20.65 12.35
N GLU A 303 25.22 -21.05 11.56
CA GLU A 303 26.64 -20.69 11.75
C GLU A 303 26.86 -19.17 11.71
N SER A 304 26.03 -18.43 10.97
CA SER A 304 26.04 -16.97 10.93
C SER A 304 25.28 -16.30 12.09
N GLY A 305 24.71 -17.10 13.01
CA GLY A 305 23.99 -16.65 14.20
C GLY A 305 22.46 -16.60 14.06
N ALA A 306 21.89 -17.19 13.02
CA ALA A 306 20.43 -17.20 12.84
C ALA A 306 19.75 -18.18 13.81
N THR A 307 18.81 -17.65 14.58
CA THR A 307 17.96 -18.40 15.54
C THR A 307 16.54 -18.61 15.02
N THR A 308 16.13 -17.83 14.02
CA THR A 308 14.86 -17.96 13.30
C THR A 308 15.11 -17.77 11.81
N MET A 309 14.54 -18.64 10.96
CA MET A 309 14.69 -18.56 9.50
C MET A 309 13.47 -19.10 8.77
N GLY A 310 13.31 -18.77 7.49
CA GLY A 310 12.16 -19.20 6.70
C GLY A 310 12.52 -20.18 5.60
N ILE A 311 11.71 -21.22 5.40
CA ILE A 311 11.74 -22.04 4.18
C ILE A 311 10.61 -21.58 3.27
N SER A 312 10.94 -21.18 2.04
CA SER A 312 9.93 -20.63 1.12
C SER A 312 8.93 -21.70 0.70
N ALA A 313 7.63 -21.42 0.90
CA ALA A 313 6.61 -22.03 0.06
C ALA A 313 6.76 -21.44 -1.36
N MET A 314 6.57 -22.25 -2.39
CA MET A 314 6.67 -21.78 -3.78
C MET A 314 5.27 -21.51 -4.32
N ASP A 315 5.04 -20.30 -4.83
CA ASP A 315 3.73 -19.87 -5.32
C ASP A 315 3.25 -20.74 -6.51
N SER A 316 1.93 -20.82 -6.73
CA SER A 316 1.29 -21.56 -7.82
C SER A 316 1.49 -23.09 -7.76
N TYR A 317 1.40 -23.70 -6.57
CA TYR A 317 1.45 -25.16 -6.37
C TYR A 317 2.73 -25.85 -6.90
N ARG A 318 3.87 -25.15 -6.96
CA ARG A 318 5.06 -25.65 -7.69
C ARG A 318 5.65 -26.92 -7.07
N LEU A 319 5.51 -27.08 -5.77
CA LEU A 319 6.01 -28.22 -5.01
C LEU A 319 5.07 -29.45 -5.04
N CYS A 320 3.88 -29.30 -5.63
CA CYS A 320 2.88 -30.38 -5.74
C CYS A 320 2.87 -31.07 -7.11
N ARG A 321 3.78 -30.71 -8.03
CA ARG A 321 3.69 -31.08 -9.46
C ARG A 321 4.56 -32.26 -9.90
N CYS A 322 5.50 -32.71 -9.07
CA CYS A 322 6.38 -33.82 -9.43
C CYS A 322 5.59 -35.13 -9.50
N ASN A 323 5.73 -35.87 -10.60
CA ASN A 323 5.17 -37.20 -10.83
C ASN A 323 6.25 -38.29 -10.83
N CYS A 324 7.25 -38.20 -9.95
CA CYS A 324 8.10 -39.37 -9.68
C CYS A 324 7.36 -40.33 -8.73
N ASP A 325 7.68 -41.61 -8.78
CA ASP A 325 7.01 -42.67 -8.02
C ASP A 325 6.89 -42.33 -6.51
N GLU A 326 7.94 -41.72 -5.93
CA GLU A 326 7.93 -41.30 -4.53
C GLU A 326 6.98 -40.12 -4.28
N CYS A 327 6.90 -39.14 -5.18
CA CYS A 327 5.99 -38.02 -5.05
C CYS A 327 4.53 -38.45 -5.26
N ASP A 328 4.27 -39.35 -6.21
CA ASP A 328 2.94 -39.91 -6.45
C ASP A 328 2.45 -40.67 -5.23
N THR A 329 3.32 -41.50 -4.65
CA THR A 329 3.05 -42.20 -3.37
C THR A 329 2.86 -41.22 -2.22
N PHE A 330 3.75 -40.22 -2.12
CA PHE A 330 3.72 -39.21 -1.07
C PHE A 330 2.43 -38.40 -1.08
N PHE A 331 1.95 -37.97 -2.25
CA PHE A 331 0.68 -37.25 -2.37
C PHE A 331 -0.54 -38.17 -2.46
N GLY A 332 -0.34 -39.47 -2.70
CA GLY A 332 -1.38 -40.49 -2.79
C GLY A 332 -2.08 -40.55 -4.15
N MET A 333 -1.56 -39.87 -5.17
CA MET A 333 -2.09 -39.88 -6.54
C MET A 333 -1.08 -39.24 -7.50
N GLU A 334 -1.12 -39.58 -8.78
CA GLU A 334 -0.48 -38.84 -9.88
C GLU A 334 -1.21 -37.49 -10.14
N ALA A 335 -0.50 -36.47 -10.62
CA ALA A 335 -1.10 -35.21 -11.09
C ALA A 335 -0.95 -35.04 -12.61
N GLU A 336 -1.99 -35.41 -13.36
CA GLU A 336 -2.09 -35.28 -14.82
C GLU A 336 -2.63 -33.90 -15.25
N ASN A 337 -3.34 -33.21 -14.35
CA ASN A 337 -3.95 -31.92 -14.62
C ASN A 337 -3.96 -30.99 -13.38
N TRP A 338 -4.37 -29.75 -13.61
CA TRP A 338 -4.40 -28.71 -12.57
C TRP A 338 -5.38 -28.97 -11.44
N GLU A 339 -6.46 -29.72 -11.68
CA GLU A 339 -7.37 -30.11 -10.62
C GLU A 339 -6.70 -31.07 -9.65
N GLN A 340 -5.98 -32.06 -10.15
CA GLN A 340 -5.21 -33.00 -9.33
C GLN A 340 -4.03 -32.32 -8.63
N VAL A 341 -3.30 -31.40 -9.29
CA VAL A 341 -2.27 -30.56 -8.62
C VAL A 341 -2.88 -29.80 -7.43
N ARG A 342 -4.06 -29.20 -7.62
CA ARG A 342 -4.79 -28.53 -6.52
C ARG A 342 -5.26 -29.51 -5.45
N ALA A 343 -5.70 -30.72 -5.83
CA ALA A 343 -6.11 -31.75 -4.87
C ALA A 343 -4.93 -32.20 -4.01
N ARG A 344 -3.74 -32.40 -4.60
CA ARG A 344 -2.50 -32.66 -3.87
C ARG A 344 -2.18 -31.55 -2.88
N GLY A 345 -2.24 -30.28 -3.29
CA GLY A 345 -2.04 -29.15 -2.38
C GLY A 345 -3.09 -29.10 -1.26
N LYS A 346 -4.36 -29.28 -1.59
CA LYS A 346 -5.48 -29.30 -0.61
C LYS A 346 -5.40 -30.44 0.39
N SER A 347 -4.71 -31.54 0.07
CA SER A 347 -4.49 -32.65 1.00
C SER A 347 -3.63 -32.25 2.22
N GLY A 348 -2.88 -31.14 2.11
CA GLY A 348 -1.97 -30.68 3.15
C GLY A 348 -0.73 -31.56 3.35
N ARG A 349 -0.55 -32.63 2.57
CA ARG A 349 0.61 -33.52 2.69
C ARG A 349 1.95 -32.83 2.47
N LEU A 350 1.99 -31.71 1.74
CA LEU A 350 3.21 -30.92 1.57
C LEU A 350 3.84 -30.48 2.90
N TRP A 351 3.06 -30.30 3.97
CA TRP A 351 3.58 -30.06 5.32
C TRP A 351 4.55 -31.15 5.79
N GLN A 352 4.29 -32.41 5.48
CA GLN A 352 5.17 -33.52 5.83
C GLN A 352 6.52 -33.44 5.10
N GLY A 353 6.56 -32.84 3.91
CA GLY A 353 7.80 -32.55 3.18
C GLY A 353 8.63 -31.50 3.90
N PHE A 354 7.99 -30.44 4.42
CA PHE A 354 8.66 -29.47 5.27
C PHE A 354 9.12 -30.07 6.59
N PHE A 355 8.28 -30.88 7.27
CA PHE A 355 8.63 -31.49 8.56
C PHE A 355 9.86 -32.39 8.47
N LYS A 356 10.03 -33.14 7.38
CA LYS A 356 11.26 -33.92 7.14
C LYS A 356 12.53 -33.07 7.15
N ILE A 357 12.46 -31.83 6.65
CA ILE A 357 13.59 -30.89 6.68
C ILE A 357 13.73 -30.28 8.08
N THR A 358 12.62 -29.79 8.65
CA THR A 358 12.66 -29.06 9.92
C THR A 358 12.99 -29.94 11.12
N ASP A 359 12.60 -31.22 11.10
CA ASP A 359 12.91 -32.17 12.17
C ASP A 359 14.42 -32.45 12.23
N ARG A 360 15.07 -32.61 11.08
CA ARG A 360 16.54 -32.78 11.01
C ARG A 360 17.30 -31.57 11.56
N ILE A 361 16.77 -30.36 11.34
CA ILE A 361 17.33 -29.15 11.92
C ILE A 361 17.10 -29.14 13.44
N ARG A 362 15.88 -29.46 13.90
CA ARG A 362 15.52 -29.51 15.33
C ARG A 362 16.38 -30.47 16.13
N GLU A 363 16.70 -31.64 15.58
CA GLU A 363 17.51 -32.67 16.25
C GLU A 363 18.89 -32.16 16.64
N LYS A 364 19.47 -31.26 15.84
CA LYS A 364 20.78 -30.64 16.12
C LYS A 364 20.67 -29.30 16.83
N HIS A 365 19.61 -28.54 16.51
CA HIS A 365 19.42 -27.15 16.93
C HIS A 365 17.99 -26.95 17.47
N PRO A 366 17.67 -27.44 18.68
CA PRO A 366 16.30 -27.44 19.21
C PRO A 366 15.72 -26.04 19.45
N ASP A 367 16.60 -25.05 19.67
CA ASP A 367 16.23 -23.66 19.93
C ASP A 367 15.92 -22.86 18.65
N VAL A 368 16.40 -23.33 17.49
CA VAL A 368 16.18 -22.67 16.19
C VAL A 368 14.73 -22.84 15.74
N LYS A 369 14.11 -21.77 15.26
CA LYS A 369 12.73 -21.78 14.74
C LYS A 369 12.68 -21.61 13.22
N ILE A 370 11.82 -22.38 12.57
CA ILE A 370 11.62 -22.41 11.12
C ILE A 370 10.22 -21.90 10.79
N ILE A 371 10.17 -20.88 9.93
CA ILE A 371 8.94 -20.28 9.45
C ILE A 371 8.57 -20.94 8.12
N VAL A 372 7.32 -21.37 8.01
CA VAL A 372 6.77 -21.93 6.77
C VAL A 372 5.43 -21.29 6.47
N LEU A 373 5.24 -20.82 5.24
CA LEU A 373 4.00 -20.16 4.83
C LEU A 373 2.85 -21.16 4.71
N ASN A 374 1.75 -20.87 5.42
CA ASN A 374 0.44 -21.41 5.11
C ASN A 374 -0.08 -20.72 3.86
N TYR A 375 -0.21 -21.51 2.79
CA TYR A 375 -0.60 -21.04 1.49
C TYR A 375 -1.60 -22.01 0.85
N GLN A 376 -1.92 -21.81 -0.43
CA GLN A 376 -2.93 -22.58 -1.15
C GLN A 376 -2.66 -24.09 -1.25
N ASP A 377 -1.41 -24.53 -1.03
CA ASP A 377 -0.90 -25.90 -1.09
C ASP A 377 -0.37 -26.44 0.25
N THR A 378 -0.45 -25.63 1.31
CA THR A 378 -0.15 -25.99 2.70
C THR A 378 -1.31 -25.60 3.63
N PRO A 379 -2.57 -26.00 3.36
CA PRO A 379 -3.71 -25.66 4.22
C PRO A 379 -3.51 -26.17 5.65
N ILE A 380 -4.15 -25.50 6.61
CA ILE A 380 -4.14 -25.88 8.03
C ILE A 380 -5.59 -26.07 8.48
N SER A 381 -5.86 -27.25 9.04
CA SER A 381 -7.07 -27.56 9.81
C SER A 381 -6.77 -28.74 10.74
N ALA A 382 -7.62 -28.96 11.75
CA ALA A 382 -7.47 -30.08 12.69
C ALA A 382 -7.52 -31.46 11.99
N ASP A 383 -8.15 -31.56 10.81
CA ASP A 383 -8.20 -32.78 9.99
C ASP A 383 -6.87 -33.06 9.25
N ILE A 384 -6.05 -32.03 9.03
CA ILE A 384 -4.78 -32.14 8.30
C ILE A 384 -3.61 -32.23 9.27
N ILE A 385 -3.58 -31.36 10.29
CA ILE A 385 -2.51 -31.28 11.29
C ILE A 385 -3.15 -30.96 12.63
N GLN A 386 -2.99 -31.87 13.59
CA GLN A 386 -3.44 -31.62 14.97
C GLN A 386 -2.40 -30.80 15.76
N ARG A 387 -1.11 -30.96 15.46
CA ARG A 387 -0.02 -30.29 16.17
C ARG A 387 1.19 -30.05 15.28
N PHE A 388 1.71 -28.83 15.31
CA PHE A 388 2.97 -28.48 14.65
C PHE A 388 4.20 -28.93 15.46
N PRO A 389 5.36 -29.19 14.81
CA PRO A 389 6.63 -29.38 15.53
C PRO A 389 7.03 -28.16 16.36
N ASP A 390 7.77 -28.38 17.45
CA ASP A 390 8.15 -27.32 18.42
C ASP A 390 9.12 -26.27 17.86
N ASN A 391 9.69 -26.55 16.69
CA ASN A 391 10.54 -25.63 15.97
C ASN A 391 9.87 -25.03 14.73
N VAL A 392 8.59 -25.29 14.45
CA VAL A 392 7.90 -24.74 13.27
C VAL A 392 6.90 -23.68 13.68
N ILE A 393 7.04 -22.49 13.10
CA ILE A 393 6.10 -21.37 13.23
C ILE A 393 5.37 -21.22 11.89
N PRO A 394 4.10 -21.65 11.78
CA PRO A 394 3.36 -21.43 10.55
C PRO A 394 3.05 -19.95 10.38
N ARG A 395 3.27 -19.46 9.16
CA ARG A 395 2.91 -18.11 8.76
C ARG A 395 1.55 -18.09 8.10
N ILE A 396 0.57 -17.47 8.73
CA ILE A 396 -0.84 -17.44 8.30
C ILE A 396 -1.29 -16.03 7.92
N GLN A 397 -2.42 -15.89 7.23
CA GLN A 397 -3.08 -14.60 7.00
C GLN A 397 -4.16 -14.37 8.07
N PHE A 398 -4.18 -13.20 8.72
CA PHE A 398 -5.19 -12.85 9.73
C PHE A 398 -5.54 -11.36 9.77
N ALA A 399 -6.76 -11.06 10.21
CA ALA A 399 -7.23 -9.69 10.51
C ALA A 399 -8.19 -9.66 11.71
N SER A 400 -8.61 -10.82 12.23
CA SER A 400 -9.53 -10.96 13.35
C SER A 400 -9.49 -12.37 13.92
N GLN A 401 -10.18 -12.59 15.04
CA GLN A 401 -10.34 -13.90 15.67
C GLN A 401 -10.92 -14.96 14.70
N ARG A 402 -11.72 -14.54 13.70
CA ARG A 402 -12.34 -15.44 12.70
C ARG A 402 -11.34 -16.33 11.96
N GLN A 403 -10.13 -15.83 11.67
CA GLN A 403 -9.12 -16.64 10.99
C GLN A 403 -8.55 -17.73 11.91
N PHE A 404 -8.39 -17.42 13.21
CA PHE A 404 -7.93 -18.37 14.22
C PHE A 404 -9.00 -19.38 14.62
N ASP A 405 -10.28 -19.00 14.63
CA ASP A 405 -11.39 -19.92 14.92
C ASP A 405 -11.45 -21.09 13.94
N ARG A 406 -11.03 -20.87 12.68
CA ARG A 406 -10.90 -21.93 11.66
C ARG A 406 -9.76 -22.91 11.93
N LEU A 407 -8.84 -22.55 12.81
CA LEU A 407 -7.68 -23.34 13.23
C LEU A 407 -7.91 -24.00 14.60
N LYS A 408 -9.12 -23.90 15.16
CA LYS A 408 -9.45 -24.52 16.44
C LYS A 408 -9.20 -26.02 16.39
N GLY A 409 -8.49 -26.53 17.39
CA GLY A 409 -8.08 -27.94 17.46
C GLY A 409 -6.68 -28.20 16.88
N VAL A 410 -5.99 -27.18 16.38
CA VAL A 410 -4.58 -27.26 15.99
C VAL A 410 -3.70 -26.62 17.07
N GLU A 411 -2.67 -27.33 17.49
CA GLU A 411 -1.66 -26.84 18.43
C GLU A 411 -0.48 -26.19 17.69
N PHE A 412 -0.08 -25.01 18.16
CA PHE A 412 1.05 -24.22 17.66
C PHE A 412 2.08 -23.97 18.78
N PRO A 413 2.92 -24.96 19.13
CA PRO A 413 3.80 -24.86 20.29
C PRO A 413 4.80 -23.69 20.21
N ALA A 414 5.32 -23.41 19.01
CA ALA A 414 6.21 -22.29 18.75
C ALA A 414 5.48 -20.94 18.56
N GLY A 415 4.14 -20.95 18.60
CA GLY A 415 3.28 -19.83 18.22
C GLY A 415 3.07 -19.73 16.71
N VAL A 416 2.50 -18.61 16.28
CA VAL A 416 2.21 -18.32 14.87
C VAL A 416 2.77 -16.95 14.49
N CYS A 417 3.01 -16.74 13.21
CA CYS A 417 3.29 -15.41 12.66
C CYS A 417 2.42 -15.18 11.43
N GLY A 418 2.43 -14.00 10.84
CA GLY A 418 1.51 -13.79 9.72
C GLY A 418 1.58 -12.53 8.91
N PHE A 419 0.80 -12.54 7.84
CA PHE A 419 0.35 -11.37 7.12
C PHE A 419 -0.89 -10.82 7.83
N GLU A 420 -0.77 -9.59 8.29
CA GLU A 420 -1.87 -8.87 8.94
C GLU A 420 -2.60 -8.01 7.91
N GLU A 421 -3.91 -8.22 7.75
CA GLU A 421 -4.76 -7.53 6.76
C GLU A 421 -5.65 -6.43 7.40
N THR A 422 -5.13 -5.74 8.41
CA THR A 422 -5.88 -4.70 9.15
C THR A 422 -5.90 -3.36 8.44
N PHE A 423 -4.77 -2.93 7.86
CA PHE A 423 -4.58 -1.65 7.16
C PHE A 423 -3.98 -1.87 5.78
N THR A 424 -4.79 -2.31 4.83
CA THR A 424 -4.24 -2.87 3.59
C THR A 424 -4.08 -1.85 2.47
N GLY A 425 -4.87 -0.79 2.47
CA GLY A 425 -4.94 0.16 1.35
C GLY A 425 -5.52 -0.44 0.06
N PHE A 426 -5.81 -1.75 0.03
CA PHE A 426 -6.49 -2.43 -1.07
C PHE A 426 -7.90 -2.91 -0.70
N GLY A 427 -8.43 -2.46 0.44
CA GLY A 427 -9.83 -2.69 0.81
C GLY A 427 -10.80 -2.17 -0.26
N GLN A 428 -12.02 -2.71 -0.27
CA GLN A 428 -13.04 -2.42 -1.29
C GLN A 428 -13.43 -0.92 -1.35
N ALA A 429 -13.26 -0.18 -0.24
CA ALA A 429 -13.55 1.25 -0.20
C ALA A 429 -12.39 2.14 -0.70
N GLY A 430 -11.23 1.59 -1.07
CA GLY A 430 -10.09 2.39 -1.53
C GLY A 430 -9.05 2.66 -0.45
N PRO A 431 -7.84 3.13 -0.83
CA PRO A 431 -6.73 3.34 0.10
C PRO A 431 -6.88 4.58 0.99
N TYR A 432 -7.61 5.61 0.54
CA TYR A 432 -7.61 6.93 1.18
C TYR A 432 -8.83 7.17 2.06
N LEU A 433 -9.35 6.12 2.68
CA LEU A 433 -10.45 6.20 3.65
C LEU A 433 -10.05 5.52 4.97
N PRO A 434 -10.56 6.01 6.12
CA PRO A 434 -10.51 5.27 7.37
C PRO A 434 -11.13 3.87 7.24
N GLU A 435 -10.37 2.85 7.66
CA GLU A 435 -10.72 1.42 7.50
C GLU A 435 -11.10 0.75 8.82
N ARG A 436 -10.49 1.15 9.95
CA ARG A 436 -10.65 0.48 11.25
C ARG A 436 -11.01 1.45 12.36
N THR A 437 -11.82 0.97 13.30
CA THR A 437 -12.11 1.70 14.54
C THR A 437 -11.08 1.37 15.63
N PRO A 438 -10.87 2.24 16.64
CA PRO A 438 -10.05 1.91 17.80
C PRO A 438 -10.54 0.67 18.54
N LYS A 439 -11.87 0.48 18.65
CA LYS A 439 -12.48 -0.71 19.25
C LYS A 439 -12.10 -2.00 18.49
N HIS A 440 -12.12 -1.96 17.16
CA HIS A 440 -11.69 -3.08 16.34
C HIS A 440 -10.22 -3.42 16.60
N MET A 441 -9.35 -2.40 16.60
CA MET A 441 -7.93 -2.60 16.84
C MET A 441 -7.64 -3.11 18.25
N ALA A 442 -8.40 -2.67 19.26
CA ALA A 442 -8.33 -3.20 20.61
C ALA A 442 -8.63 -4.70 20.67
N GLU A 443 -9.72 -5.13 20.01
CA GLU A 443 -10.06 -6.56 19.94
C GLU A 443 -9.06 -7.36 19.11
N PHE A 444 -8.50 -6.75 18.07
CA PHE A 444 -7.45 -7.36 17.26
C PHE A 444 -6.18 -7.60 18.08
N VAL A 445 -5.70 -6.64 18.88
CA VAL A 445 -4.52 -6.86 19.75
C VAL A 445 -4.75 -8.01 20.73
N ARG A 446 -5.93 -8.08 21.35
CA ARG A 446 -6.29 -9.20 22.23
C ARG A 446 -6.35 -10.52 21.48
N THR A 447 -6.78 -10.50 20.21
CA THR A 447 -6.73 -11.67 19.32
C THR A 447 -5.27 -12.13 19.13
N LEU A 448 -4.34 -11.21 18.90
CA LEU A 448 -2.92 -11.54 18.72
C LEU A 448 -2.34 -12.21 19.97
N GLU A 449 -2.62 -11.65 21.16
CA GLU A 449 -2.18 -12.21 22.45
C GLU A 449 -2.75 -13.61 22.68
N ARG A 450 -4.09 -13.75 22.60
CA ARG A 450 -4.79 -15.02 22.85
C ARG A 450 -4.34 -16.16 21.95
N ASN A 451 -3.91 -15.85 20.73
CA ASN A 451 -3.48 -16.84 19.73
C ASN A 451 -1.95 -16.97 19.65
N ASN A 452 -1.20 -16.43 20.61
CA ASN A 452 0.26 -16.55 20.70
C ASN A 452 0.97 -16.11 19.40
N VAL A 453 0.52 -14.99 18.81
CA VAL A 453 1.14 -14.41 17.62
C VAL A 453 2.47 -13.78 18.02
N LYS A 454 3.56 -14.25 17.41
CA LYS A 454 4.92 -13.83 17.76
C LYS A 454 5.35 -12.56 17.03
N TRP A 455 4.89 -12.38 15.79
CA TRP A 455 5.08 -11.17 15.00
C TRP A 455 4.13 -11.15 13.81
N SER A 456 3.89 -9.96 13.26
CA SER A 456 3.14 -9.75 12.02
C SER A 456 3.91 -8.88 11.04
N LYS A 457 3.63 -9.09 9.76
CA LYS A 457 3.91 -8.14 8.69
C LYS A 457 2.58 -7.69 8.14
N ARG A 458 2.29 -6.39 8.16
CA ARG A 458 1.08 -5.89 7.50
C ARG A 458 1.17 -6.04 5.98
N ASP A 459 0.08 -6.47 5.36
CA ASP A 459 -0.08 -6.45 3.90
C ASP A 459 -0.73 -5.13 3.51
N GLY A 460 0.08 -4.07 3.45
CA GLY A 460 -0.35 -2.68 3.30
C GLY A 460 0.55 -1.73 4.09
N SER A 461 0.14 -0.47 4.21
CA SER A 461 0.84 0.53 5.01
C SER A 461 -0.13 1.26 5.94
N ILE A 462 0.24 1.41 7.21
CA ILE A 462 -0.28 2.48 8.05
C ILE A 462 0.00 3.81 7.36
N GLY A 463 -1.01 4.67 7.34
CA GLY A 463 -0.81 6.07 7.01
C GLY A 463 -1.18 6.51 5.60
N TYR A 464 -2.02 5.77 4.87
CA TYR A 464 -2.73 6.38 3.73
C TYR A 464 -3.62 7.56 4.16
N VAL A 465 -4.17 7.52 5.39
CA VAL A 465 -5.05 8.55 5.99
C VAL A 465 -4.65 8.79 7.44
N ARG A 466 -3.53 9.49 7.65
CA ARG A 466 -2.82 9.58 8.94
C ARG A 466 -3.54 10.40 9.98
N GLY A 467 -4.25 11.44 9.57
CA GLY A 467 -5.03 12.27 10.48
C GLY A 467 -6.26 11.53 10.98
N MET A 468 -7.11 11.07 10.05
CA MET A 468 -8.41 10.48 10.38
C MET A 468 -8.32 9.08 10.99
N GLN A 469 -7.22 8.32 10.77
CA GLN A 469 -6.98 7.03 11.44
C GLN A 469 -6.04 7.10 12.65
N ALA A 470 -5.48 8.27 12.99
CA ALA A 470 -4.50 8.39 14.08
C ALA A 470 -4.97 7.75 15.41
N PRO A 471 -6.22 7.93 15.88
CA PRO A 471 -6.66 7.29 17.12
C PRO A 471 -6.64 5.76 17.05
N ALA A 472 -6.97 5.18 15.90
CA ALA A 472 -6.96 3.73 15.71
C ALA A 472 -5.52 3.18 15.72
N TYR A 473 -4.58 3.90 15.08
CA TYR A 473 -3.15 3.57 15.13
C TYR A 473 -2.59 3.69 16.54
N TYR A 474 -2.97 4.73 17.27
CA TYR A 474 -2.51 4.96 18.63
C TYR A 474 -3.01 3.88 19.58
N VAL A 475 -4.31 3.57 19.56
CA VAL A 475 -4.88 2.46 20.35
C VAL A 475 -4.24 1.13 19.96
N TYR A 476 -4.03 0.89 18.66
CA TYR A 476 -3.39 -0.34 18.19
C TYR A 476 -2.00 -0.53 18.81
N GLY A 477 -1.13 0.49 18.69
CA GLY A 477 0.23 0.40 19.19
C GLY A 477 0.34 0.39 20.72
N ARG A 478 -0.51 1.17 21.40
CA ARG A 478 -0.52 1.26 22.86
C ARG A 478 -1.05 0.01 23.55
N MET A 479 -2.06 -0.63 22.98
CA MET A 479 -2.53 -1.90 23.55
C MET A 479 -1.55 -3.05 23.33
N MET A 480 -0.57 -2.95 22.43
CA MET A 480 0.49 -3.96 22.36
C MET A 480 1.42 -3.94 23.59
N ASP A 481 1.44 -2.84 24.35
CA ASP A 481 2.13 -2.79 25.64
C ASP A 481 1.37 -3.55 26.73
N ASP A 482 0.03 -3.47 26.68
CA ASP A 482 -0.91 -4.08 27.61
C ASP A 482 -2.24 -4.37 26.89
N PRO A 483 -2.46 -5.61 26.41
CA PRO A 483 -3.69 -5.99 25.71
C PRO A 483 -4.97 -5.89 26.57
N SER A 484 -4.81 -5.84 27.89
CA SER A 484 -5.91 -5.71 28.85
C SER A 484 -6.36 -4.26 29.08
N ALA A 485 -5.58 -3.28 28.60
CA ALA A 485 -5.84 -1.86 28.82
C ALA A 485 -7.22 -1.40 28.31
N ASP A 486 -7.74 -0.36 28.96
CA ASP A 486 -8.95 0.35 28.53
C ASP A 486 -8.65 1.18 27.26
N TRP A 487 -9.16 0.70 26.12
CA TRP A 487 -8.93 1.35 24.84
C TRP A 487 -9.59 2.73 24.76
N GLN A 488 -10.70 2.95 25.48
CA GLN A 488 -11.35 4.26 25.53
C GLN A 488 -10.49 5.28 26.26
N ALA A 489 -9.84 4.88 27.36
CA ALA A 489 -8.90 5.75 28.06
C ALA A 489 -7.69 6.11 27.18
N ILE A 490 -7.18 5.17 26.39
CA ILE A 490 -6.09 5.42 25.42
C ILE A 490 -6.55 6.35 24.28
N HIS A 491 -7.77 6.18 23.78
CA HIS A 491 -8.37 7.08 22.78
C HIS A 491 -8.54 8.50 23.32
N ASP A 492 -9.01 8.64 24.56
CA ASP A 492 -9.19 9.93 25.22
C ASP A 492 -7.86 10.61 25.48
N GLU A 493 -6.86 9.87 25.96
CA GLU A 493 -5.48 10.35 26.10
C GLU A 493 -4.93 10.88 24.78
N PHE A 494 -5.15 10.17 23.66
CA PHE A 494 -4.78 10.65 22.34
C PHE A 494 -5.42 12.00 22.03
N CYS A 495 -6.75 12.10 22.20
CA CYS A 495 -7.48 13.34 21.88
C CYS A 495 -7.00 14.52 22.74
N ASP A 496 -6.81 14.29 24.04
CA ASP A 496 -6.37 15.31 24.99
C ASP A 496 -4.95 15.80 24.66
N ALA A 497 -4.01 14.88 24.43
CA ALA A 497 -2.63 15.20 24.12
C ALA A 497 -2.45 15.79 22.70
N ALA A 498 -3.25 15.34 21.73
CA ALA A 498 -3.12 15.78 20.33
C ALA A 498 -3.76 17.15 20.07
N PHE A 499 -4.83 17.50 20.78
CA PHE A 499 -5.65 18.66 20.42
C PHE A 499 -5.82 19.69 21.53
N GLY A 500 -5.46 19.38 22.78
CA GLY A 500 -5.51 20.33 23.89
C GLY A 500 -6.89 21.01 24.00
N ARG A 501 -6.96 22.33 23.79
CA ARG A 501 -8.23 23.09 23.79
C ARG A 501 -9.25 22.59 22.76
N ALA A 502 -8.81 21.95 21.68
CA ALA A 502 -9.64 21.33 20.65
C ALA A 502 -10.00 19.87 20.94
N ALA A 503 -9.56 19.27 22.06
CA ALA A 503 -9.82 17.86 22.38
C ALA A 503 -11.33 17.54 22.43
N ARG A 504 -12.15 18.42 23.00
CA ARG A 504 -13.61 18.21 23.10
C ARG A 504 -14.30 18.08 21.73
N PRO A 505 -14.18 19.04 20.79
CA PRO A 505 -14.74 18.85 19.44
C PRO A 505 -14.13 17.65 18.72
N MET A 506 -12.81 17.43 18.84
CA MET A 506 -12.15 16.33 18.14
C MET A 506 -12.55 14.95 18.65
N LYS A 507 -12.74 14.77 19.96
CA LYS A 507 -13.27 13.53 20.51
C LYS A 507 -14.64 13.19 19.92
N ARG A 508 -15.54 14.18 19.82
CA ARG A 508 -16.85 14.00 19.18
C ARG A 508 -16.73 13.69 17.69
N PHE A 509 -15.83 14.39 16.98
CA PHE A 509 -15.56 14.13 15.57
C PHE A 509 -15.13 12.68 15.35
N PHE A 510 -14.17 12.18 16.13
CA PHE A 510 -13.69 10.80 16.03
C PHE A 510 -14.73 9.77 16.47
N GLU A 511 -15.45 10.01 17.57
CA GLU A 511 -16.57 9.13 17.99
C GLU A 511 -17.61 8.99 16.87
N PHE A 512 -17.93 10.10 16.19
CA PHE A 512 -18.88 10.11 15.08
C PHE A 512 -18.32 9.39 13.84
N LEU A 513 -17.07 9.66 13.45
CA LEU A 513 -16.37 8.93 12.38
C LEU A 513 -16.35 7.43 12.66
N HIS A 514 -15.93 7.02 13.86
CA HIS A 514 -15.81 5.61 14.23
C HIS A 514 -17.17 4.91 14.26
N THR A 515 -18.24 5.62 14.61
CA THR A 515 -19.60 5.09 14.53
C THR A 515 -20.01 4.81 13.08
N GLN A 516 -19.71 5.73 12.14
CA GLN A 516 -20.04 5.53 10.73
C GLN A 516 -19.25 4.39 10.10
N ILE A 517 -17.94 4.33 10.33
CA ILE A 517 -17.09 3.33 9.66
C ILE A 517 -17.13 1.96 10.34
N ALA A 518 -17.80 1.80 11.49
CA ALA A 518 -17.86 0.54 12.24
C ALA A 518 -18.37 -0.63 11.37
N ILE A 519 -19.38 -0.39 10.52
CA ILE A 519 -19.90 -1.43 9.62
C ILE A 519 -18.83 -1.86 8.59
N TYR A 520 -18.03 -0.93 8.09
CA TYR A 520 -16.93 -1.28 7.20
C TYR A 520 -15.83 -2.03 7.97
N SER A 521 -15.38 -1.46 9.09
CA SER A 521 -14.35 -2.02 9.97
C SER A 521 -14.64 -3.46 10.39
N ASP A 522 -15.89 -3.79 10.74
CA ASP A 522 -16.22 -5.07 11.37
C ASP A 522 -16.93 -6.05 10.43
N PHE A 523 -17.43 -5.59 9.28
CA PHE A 523 -18.21 -6.42 8.36
C PHE A 523 -17.67 -6.48 6.93
N PHE A 524 -17.37 -5.33 6.30
CA PHE A 524 -16.95 -5.27 4.88
C PHE A 524 -15.44 -5.30 4.65
N GLY A 525 -14.65 -4.88 5.64
CA GLY A 525 -13.19 -4.77 5.54
C GLY A 525 -12.52 -6.08 5.15
N VAL A 526 -11.25 -6.01 4.74
CA VAL A 526 -10.50 -7.18 4.31
C VAL A 526 -10.53 -8.25 5.41
N MET A 527 -10.86 -9.49 5.00
CA MET A 527 -11.03 -10.66 5.85
C MET A 527 -12.13 -10.60 6.92
N MET A 528 -13.03 -9.61 6.83
CA MET A 528 -14.26 -9.53 7.63
C MET A 528 -15.38 -10.41 7.04
N PRO A 529 -16.51 -10.59 7.75
CA PRO A 529 -17.55 -11.54 7.33
C PRO A 529 -18.07 -11.39 5.89
N ALA A 530 -18.27 -10.17 5.40
CA ALA A 530 -18.77 -9.90 4.05
C ALA A 530 -17.67 -9.71 2.99
N TRP A 531 -16.40 -9.92 3.35
CA TRP A 531 -15.31 -9.92 2.38
C TRP A 531 -15.41 -11.11 1.39
N ASN A 532 -16.09 -12.20 1.78
CA ASN A 532 -16.26 -13.35 0.89
C ASN A 532 -17.19 -13.04 -0.30
N ARG A 533 -16.82 -13.53 -1.48
CA ARG A 533 -17.43 -13.19 -2.79
C ARG A 533 -18.81 -13.83 -3.05
N GLU A 534 -19.43 -14.37 -2.01
CA GLU A 534 -20.68 -15.12 -2.10
C GLU A 534 -21.89 -14.19 -2.29
N TYR A 535 -21.88 -13.02 -1.65
CA TYR A 535 -22.95 -12.02 -1.76
C TYR A 535 -22.65 -11.03 -2.89
N SER A 536 -23.25 -11.33 -4.04
CA SER A 536 -23.09 -10.73 -5.38
C SER A 536 -23.54 -9.26 -5.51
N ARG A 537 -22.90 -8.34 -4.78
CA ARG A 537 -22.63 -6.96 -5.26
C ARG A 537 -21.14 -6.63 -5.29
N SER A 538 -20.34 -7.41 -4.57
CA SER A 538 -18.87 -7.27 -4.41
C SER A 538 -18.04 -8.09 -5.40
N LYS A 539 -18.57 -8.44 -6.59
CA LYS A 539 -17.74 -8.89 -7.71
C LYS A 539 -16.89 -7.71 -8.22
N PHE A 540 -16.03 -7.13 -7.40
CA PHE A 540 -15.14 -6.02 -7.73
C PHE A 540 -15.80 -4.72 -8.29
N HIS A 541 -17.12 -4.65 -8.46
CA HIS A 541 -17.71 -3.67 -9.39
C HIS A 541 -18.26 -2.37 -8.80
N ASP A 542 -18.39 -2.18 -7.47
CA ASP A 542 -18.90 -0.89 -6.98
C ASP A 542 -18.26 -0.42 -5.66
N SER A 543 -17.04 0.10 -5.78
CA SER A 543 -16.29 0.70 -4.66
C SER A 543 -17.01 1.96 -4.12
N LYS A 544 -17.85 2.60 -4.95
CA LYS A 544 -18.62 3.81 -4.60
C LYS A 544 -19.66 3.52 -3.52
N TRP A 545 -20.30 2.34 -3.52
CA TRP A 545 -21.32 2.01 -2.52
C TRP A 545 -20.77 2.07 -1.09
N HIS A 546 -19.51 1.65 -0.89
CA HIS A 546 -18.86 1.75 0.41
C HIS A 546 -18.67 3.20 0.86
N VAL A 547 -18.26 4.09 -0.06
CA VAL A 547 -18.12 5.51 0.24
C VAL A 547 -19.47 6.13 0.64
N MET A 548 -20.50 5.91 -0.17
CA MET A 548 -21.82 6.50 0.07
C MET A 548 -22.50 5.97 1.34
N SER A 549 -22.22 4.72 1.72
CA SER A 549 -22.80 4.14 2.95
C SER A 549 -22.12 4.63 4.23
N MET A 550 -20.84 4.99 4.17
CA MET A 550 -20.09 5.52 5.32
C MET A 550 -20.19 7.04 5.46
N TYR A 551 -20.23 7.77 4.33
CA TYR A 551 -20.06 9.22 4.31
C TYR A 551 -21.30 9.91 3.74
N THR A 552 -22.43 9.77 4.42
CA THR A 552 -23.70 10.39 3.99
C THR A 552 -23.66 11.92 4.11
N PRO A 553 -24.53 12.66 3.40
CA PRO A 553 -24.60 14.12 3.49
C PRO A 553 -24.82 14.61 4.93
N GLU A 554 -25.66 13.91 5.71
CA GLU A 554 -25.93 14.24 7.11
C GLU A 554 -24.70 14.05 7.98
N TYR A 555 -23.95 12.96 7.77
CA TYR A 555 -22.67 12.76 8.45
C TYR A 555 -21.69 13.88 8.13
N LEU A 556 -21.49 14.18 6.84
CA LEU A 556 -20.53 15.18 6.39
C LEU A 556 -20.86 16.56 6.96
N ALA A 557 -22.14 16.96 6.99
CA ALA A 557 -22.56 18.23 7.56
C ALA A 557 -22.25 18.35 9.06
N GLU A 558 -22.50 17.30 9.85
CA GLU A 558 -22.22 17.34 11.29
C GLU A 558 -20.72 17.22 11.60
N ALA A 559 -19.99 16.37 10.87
CA ALA A 559 -18.55 16.24 10.99
C ALA A 559 -17.83 17.55 10.63
N GLU A 560 -18.30 18.28 9.61
CA GLU A 560 -17.83 19.61 9.26
C GLU A 560 -17.98 20.59 10.43
N ASN A 561 -19.16 20.64 11.07
CA ASN A 561 -19.42 21.53 12.20
C ASN A 561 -18.46 21.27 13.37
N LEU A 562 -18.16 19.99 13.64
CA LEU A 562 -17.24 19.58 14.70
C LEU A 562 -15.79 19.95 14.36
N LEU A 563 -15.35 19.70 13.12
CA LEU A 563 -14.00 20.04 12.67
C LEU A 563 -13.78 21.56 12.63
N ALA A 564 -14.73 22.32 12.08
CA ALA A 564 -14.69 23.78 12.09
C ALA A 564 -14.69 24.34 13.52
N TRP A 565 -15.37 23.69 14.47
CA TRP A 565 -15.28 24.05 15.89
C TRP A 565 -13.87 23.80 16.44
N ALA A 566 -13.27 22.64 16.15
CA ALA A 566 -11.90 22.33 16.54
C ALA A 566 -10.90 23.36 15.99
N GLU A 567 -10.99 23.71 14.71
CA GLU A 567 -10.12 24.68 14.04
C GLU A 567 -10.22 26.08 14.66
N ARG A 568 -11.42 26.52 15.07
CA ARG A 568 -11.60 27.81 15.76
C ARG A 568 -10.94 27.87 17.13
N VAL A 569 -10.94 26.78 17.89
CA VAL A 569 -10.39 26.75 19.27
C VAL A 569 -8.93 26.28 19.34
N GLY A 570 -8.50 25.50 18.35
CA GLY A 570 -7.14 24.96 18.20
C GLY A 570 -6.18 26.01 17.63
N SER A 571 -5.64 26.86 18.50
CA SER A 571 -4.71 27.94 18.10
C SER A 571 -3.24 27.64 18.32
N ASP A 572 -2.92 26.51 18.96
CA ASP A 572 -1.56 26.08 19.28
C ASP A 572 -0.76 25.71 17.99
N PRO A 573 0.54 26.07 17.90
CA PRO A 573 1.37 25.80 16.73
C PRO A 573 1.54 24.32 16.39
N ASP A 574 1.38 23.39 17.35
CA ASP A 574 1.43 21.95 17.10
C ASP A 574 0.05 21.39 16.75
N VAL A 575 -1.03 22.00 17.27
CA VAL A 575 -2.42 21.56 17.03
C VAL A 575 -2.90 21.97 15.65
N LYS A 576 -2.57 23.18 15.19
CA LYS A 576 -3.01 23.67 13.86
C LYS A 576 -2.61 22.74 12.71
N PRO A 577 -1.35 22.27 12.60
CA PRO A 577 -0.97 21.37 11.51
C PRO A 577 -1.62 19.99 11.60
N ARG A 578 -1.91 19.50 12.81
CA ARG A 578 -2.68 18.25 13.00
C ARG A 578 -4.10 18.38 12.48
N LEU A 579 -4.76 19.50 12.78
CA LEU A 579 -6.11 19.80 12.25
C LEU A 579 -6.08 20.03 10.73
N HIS A 580 -5.06 20.71 10.21
CA HIS A 580 -4.86 20.90 8.77
C HIS A 580 -4.74 19.58 8.01
N LEU A 581 -3.99 18.60 8.54
CA LEU A 581 -3.93 17.25 7.96
C LEU A 581 -5.32 16.59 7.93
N ILE A 582 -6.05 16.63 9.05
CA ILE A 582 -7.40 16.04 9.15
C ILE A 582 -8.37 16.73 8.19
N ARG A 583 -8.26 18.05 8.02
CA ARG A 583 -9.04 18.85 7.06
C ARG A 583 -8.83 18.39 5.63
N ILE A 584 -7.57 18.22 5.19
CA ILE A 584 -7.26 17.72 3.85
C ILE A 584 -7.88 16.33 3.61
N GLU A 585 -7.74 15.43 4.58
CA GLU A 585 -8.28 14.08 4.48
C GLU A 585 -9.82 14.07 4.52
N PHE A 586 -10.43 14.91 5.35
CA PHE A 586 -11.89 15.04 5.43
C PHE A 586 -12.48 15.64 4.14
N ASP A 587 -11.87 16.69 3.59
CA ASP A 587 -12.33 17.34 2.37
C ASP A 587 -12.23 16.40 1.16
N TYR A 588 -11.17 15.58 1.09
CA TYR A 588 -11.05 14.52 0.08
C TYR A 588 -12.25 13.58 0.11
N ILE A 589 -12.64 13.11 1.31
CA ILE A 589 -13.77 12.18 1.49
C ILE A 589 -15.10 12.87 1.18
N GLY A 590 -15.29 14.10 1.66
CA GLY A 590 -16.51 14.87 1.44
C GLY A 590 -16.77 15.13 -0.05
N GLN A 591 -15.73 15.55 -0.78
CA GLN A 591 -15.82 15.78 -2.22
C GLN A 591 -16.05 14.48 -3.00
N LEU A 592 -15.34 13.40 -2.66
CA LEU A 592 -15.54 12.08 -3.24
C LEU A 592 -16.98 11.58 -3.04
N SER A 593 -17.53 11.73 -1.84
CA SER A 593 -18.91 11.37 -1.54
C SER A 593 -19.90 12.23 -2.34
N ARG A 594 -19.70 13.55 -2.38
CA ARG A 594 -20.53 14.49 -3.17
C ARG A 594 -20.62 14.07 -4.63
N ILE A 595 -19.49 13.73 -5.27
CA ILE A 595 -19.46 13.23 -6.65
C ILE A 595 -20.38 12.02 -6.81
N PHE A 596 -20.31 11.03 -5.92
CA PHE A 596 -21.12 9.81 -6.06
C PHE A 596 -22.62 10.01 -5.81
N TYR A 597 -23.00 10.93 -4.93
CA TYR A 597 -24.40 11.32 -4.77
C TYR A 597 -24.94 12.06 -6.00
N LEU A 598 -24.15 12.97 -6.58
CA LEU A 598 -24.50 13.66 -7.82
C LEU A 598 -24.56 12.69 -9.01
N GLN A 599 -23.67 11.70 -9.05
CA GLN A 599 -23.72 10.62 -10.03
C GLN A 599 -25.03 9.84 -9.92
N ASN A 600 -25.46 9.50 -8.71
CA ASN A 600 -26.76 8.84 -8.52
C ASN A 600 -27.94 9.72 -8.98
N ALA A 601 -27.90 11.03 -8.71
CA ALA A 601 -28.92 11.95 -9.19
C ALA A 601 -29.00 11.97 -10.73
N TYR A 602 -27.85 12.03 -11.41
CA TYR A 602 -27.76 11.93 -12.87
C TYR A 602 -28.25 10.57 -13.38
N THR A 603 -27.82 9.45 -12.79
CA THR A 603 -28.26 8.11 -13.20
C THR A 603 -29.77 7.93 -13.06
N MET A 604 -30.39 8.48 -12.01
CA MET A 604 -31.84 8.40 -11.82
C MET A 604 -32.62 9.29 -12.80
N ASN A 605 -32.06 10.44 -13.17
CA ASN A 605 -32.69 11.38 -14.09
C ASN A 605 -31.65 12.06 -14.99
N PRO A 606 -31.26 11.42 -16.11
CA PRO A 606 -30.25 11.96 -17.02
C PRO A 606 -30.72 13.27 -17.65
N SER A 607 -30.09 14.37 -17.26
CA SER A 607 -30.38 15.71 -17.76
C SER A 607 -29.19 16.62 -17.54
N LYS A 608 -29.08 17.69 -18.33
CA LYS A 608 -28.03 18.69 -18.15
C LYS A 608 -28.03 19.32 -16.75
N VAL A 609 -29.21 19.51 -16.16
CA VAL A 609 -29.40 20.01 -14.78
C VAL A 609 -28.72 19.13 -13.73
N ASN A 610 -28.69 17.81 -13.94
CA ASN A 610 -28.01 16.87 -13.03
C ASN A 610 -26.57 16.56 -13.45
N LEU A 611 -26.24 16.69 -14.74
CA LEU A 611 -24.90 16.43 -15.27
C LEU A 611 -23.93 17.56 -14.92
N ASP A 612 -24.32 18.82 -15.14
CA ASP A 612 -23.42 19.97 -14.96
C ASP A 612 -22.85 20.02 -13.51
N PRO A 613 -23.65 19.92 -12.43
CA PRO A 613 -23.11 19.92 -11.07
C PRO A 613 -22.19 18.73 -10.76
N LEU A 614 -22.41 17.58 -11.41
CA LEU A 614 -21.58 16.39 -11.24
C LEU A 614 -20.20 16.59 -11.86
N ILE A 615 -20.13 17.07 -13.10
CA ILE A 615 -18.84 17.34 -13.76
C ILE A 615 -18.11 18.51 -13.10
N ASP A 616 -18.82 19.52 -12.59
CA ASP A 616 -18.22 20.57 -11.76
C ASP A 616 -17.60 20.00 -10.48
N ALA A 617 -18.29 19.09 -9.80
CA ALA A 617 -17.77 18.44 -8.59
C ALA A 617 -16.54 17.54 -8.88
N ILE A 618 -16.50 16.90 -10.05
CA ILE A 618 -15.33 16.13 -10.50
C ILE A 618 -14.13 17.08 -10.72
N ASP A 619 -14.35 18.19 -11.43
CA ASP A 619 -13.31 19.20 -11.70
C ASP A 619 -12.78 19.83 -10.39
N GLU A 620 -13.68 20.20 -9.48
CA GLU A 620 -13.34 20.73 -8.14
C GLU A 620 -12.42 19.76 -7.37
N TRP A 621 -12.72 18.46 -7.42
CA TRP A 621 -11.95 17.44 -6.70
C TRP A 621 -10.57 17.19 -7.29
N HIS A 622 -10.46 17.12 -8.63
CA HIS A 622 -9.15 17.06 -9.29
C HIS A 622 -8.34 18.33 -9.05
N ALA A 623 -8.96 19.51 -9.08
CA ALA A 623 -8.29 20.78 -8.78
C ALA A 623 -7.78 20.82 -7.33
N PHE A 624 -8.58 20.35 -6.37
CA PHE A 624 -8.16 20.19 -4.97
C PHE A 624 -6.92 19.30 -4.85
N LEU A 625 -6.94 18.11 -5.47
CA LEU A 625 -5.81 17.18 -5.46
C LEU A 625 -4.56 17.77 -6.14
N LEU A 626 -4.71 18.43 -7.29
CA LEU A 626 -3.62 19.10 -7.98
C LEU A 626 -2.99 20.22 -7.13
N GLY A 627 -3.80 20.96 -6.36
CA GLY A 627 -3.33 21.99 -5.42
C GLY A 627 -2.42 21.45 -4.32
N LEU A 628 -2.54 20.16 -3.98
CA LEU A 628 -1.67 19.46 -3.04
C LEU A 628 -0.34 19.00 -3.66
N THR A 629 -0.14 19.14 -4.97
CA THR A 629 1.06 18.64 -5.65
C THR A 629 2.10 19.72 -5.93
N THR A 630 3.32 19.28 -6.23
CA THR A 630 4.34 20.09 -6.92
C THR A 630 4.37 19.70 -8.40
N ASN A 631 4.16 20.66 -9.31
CA ASN A 631 4.16 20.46 -10.76
C ASN A 631 3.18 19.37 -11.25
N GLY A 632 2.05 19.16 -10.57
CA GLY A 632 1.05 18.15 -10.95
C GLY A 632 1.49 16.70 -10.72
N LYS A 633 2.64 16.47 -10.06
CA LYS A 633 3.23 15.12 -9.92
C LYS A 633 2.96 14.52 -8.56
N GLU A 634 3.77 14.86 -7.56
CA GLU A 634 3.75 14.24 -6.23
C GLU A 634 3.08 15.16 -5.22
N ILE A 635 2.30 14.57 -4.31
CA ILE A 635 1.73 15.30 -3.18
C ILE A 635 2.86 15.77 -2.26
N LYS A 636 2.88 17.08 -2.02
CA LYS A 636 3.95 17.78 -1.30
C LYS A 636 3.78 17.63 0.22
N PRO A 637 4.87 17.80 1.00
CA PRO A 637 4.73 17.95 2.43
C PRO A 637 3.90 19.17 2.80
N LEU A 638 3.24 19.12 3.96
CA LEU A 638 2.51 20.27 4.46
C LEU A 638 3.47 21.42 4.77
N SER A 639 3.09 22.65 4.45
CA SER A 639 3.94 23.83 4.68
C SER A 639 4.17 24.11 6.16
N ASP A 640 3.20 23.76 7.01
CA ASP A 640 3.23 23.88 8.46
C ASP A 640 3.65 22.58 9.17
N TRP A 641 3.81 21.49 8.40
CA TRP A 641 4.35 20.21 8.87
C TRP A 641 5.17 19.49 7.78
N PRO A 642 6.43 19.93 7.54
CA PRO A 642 7.26 19.40 6.44
C PRO A 642 7.60 17.91 6.52
N GLU A 643 7.49 17.31 7.71
CA GLU A 643 7.65 15.88 7.96
C GLU A 643 6.39 15.06 7.65
N MET A 644 5.28 15.71 7.29
CA MET A 644 4.00 15.08 6.99
C MET A 644 3.63 15.27 5.52
N ARG A 645 3.27 14.16 4.86
CA ARG A 645 2.76 14.16 3.49
C ARG A 645 1.37 13.51 3.47
N PRO A 646 0.30 14.25 3.12
CA PRO A 646 -1.01 13.66 2.90
C PRO A 646 -0.94 12.52 1.88
N PHE A 647 -1.74 11.48 2.08
CA PHE A 647 -1.84 10.34 1.16
C PHE A 647 -0.48 9.70 0.84
N ASN A 648 0.43 9.66 1.82
CA ASN A 648 1.80 9.14 1.70
C ASN A 648 2.68 9.83 0.65
N GLY A 649 2.31 11.03 0.17
CA GLY A 649 3.04 11.72 -0.88
C GLY A 649 2.91 11.05 -2.26
N HIS A 650 1.86 10.25 -2.46
CA HIS A 650 1.62 9.61 -3.73
C HIS A 650 1.41 10.60 -4.88
N VAL A 651 1.60 10.12 -6.11
CA VAL A 651 1.38 10.92 -7.31
C VAL A 651 -0.11 11.19 -7.55
N HIS A 652 -0.42 12.28 -8.23
CA HIS A 652 -1.80 12.70 -8.51
C HIS A 652 -2.68 11.57 -9.09
N PRO A 653 -2.31 10.83 -10.16
CA PRO A 653 -3.15 9.75 -10.68
C PRO A 653 -3.48 8.67 -9.66
N HIS A 654 -2.54 8.42 -8.75
CA HIS A 654 -2.71 7.46 -7.68
C HIS A 654 -3.68 7.99 -6.61
N ALA A 655 -3.59 9.28 -6.24
CA ALA A 655 -4.51 9.94 -5.30
C ALA A 655 -5.92 10.14 -5.88
N ALA A 656 -6.02 10.45 -7.18
CA ALA A 656 -7.26 10.65 -7.92
C ALA A 656 -7.95 9.34 -8.34
N LEU A 657 -7.43 8.19 -7.90
CA LEU A 657 -7.99 6.87 -8.18
C LEU A 657 -8.14 6.59 -9.69
N ALA A 658 -7.14 7.00 -10.48
CA ALA A 658 -7.17 6.92 -11.94
C ALA A 658 -6.96 5.51 -12.52
N ASP A 659 -6.54 4.55 -11.68
CA ASP A 659 -6.19 3.19 -12.08
C ASP A 659 -6.98 2.13 -11.28
N THR A 660 -7.14 0.94 -11.87
CA THR A 660 -7.55 -0.26 -11.13
C THR A 660 -6.42 -0.70 -10.22
N ARG A 661 -6.76 -1.04 -8.97
CA ARG A 661 -5.83 -1.67 -8.05
C ARG A 661 -6.29 -3.06 -7.67
N TYR A 662 -5.45 -3.75 -6.92
CA TYR A 662 -5.82 -5.00 -6.30
C TYR A 662 -7.14 -4.83 -5.54
N GLN A 663 -8.17 -5.58 -5.95
CA GLN A 663 -9.54 -5.56 -5.39
C GLN A 663 -10.33 -4.23 -5.53
N GLN A 664 -9.85 -3.24 -6.27
CA GLN A 664 -10.48 -1.91 -6.40
C GLN A 664 -10.66 -1.51 -7.86
N GLN A 665 -11.86 -1.12 -8.26
CA GLN A 665 -12.19 -0.73 -9.64
C GLN A 665 -12.64 0.73 -9.70
N TRP A 666 -11.68 1.66 -9.60
CA TRP A 666 -11.96 3.09 -9.66
C TRP A 666 -11.83 3.69 -11.05
N LYS A 667 -10.98 3.09 -11.89
CA LYS A 667 -10.66 3.61 -13.23
C LYS A 667 -11.88 3.80 -14.13
N ASP A 668 -12.92 2.98 -13.95
CA ASP A 668 -14.13 2.97 -14.79
C ASP A 668 -15.29 3.76 -14.10
N THR A 669 -15.00 4.52 -13.05
CA THR A 669 -15.99 5.37 -12.35
C THR A 669 -16.01 6.79 -12.90
N CYS A 670 -17.05 7.55 -12.57
CA CYS A 670 -17.19 8.96 -12.99
C CYS A 670 -16.03 9.87 -12.55
N LEU A 671 -15.23 9.47 -11.56
CA LEU A 671 -14.01 10.17 -11.16
C LEU A 671 -13.02 10.38 -12.32
N ASN A 672 -13.08 9.50 -13.33
CA ASN A 672 -12.18 9.49 -14.47
C ASN A 672 -12.84 9.99 -15.76
N TRP A 673 -14.04 10.56 -15.69
CA TRP A 673 -14.67 11.13 -16.87
C TRP A 673 -13.86 12.29 -17.43
N ASP A 674 -13.82 12.39 -18.76
CA ASP A 674 -13.25 13.54 -19.46
C ASP A 674 -14.30 14.68 -19.47
N THR A 675 -14.32 15.47 -18.39
CA THR A 675 -15.27 16.56 -18.16
C THR A 675 -15.16 17.66 -19.22
N GLU A 676 -13.96 17.93 -19.72
CA GLU A 676 -13.70 18.84 -20.84
C GLU A 676 -14.41 18.34 -22.10
N ALA A 677 -14.18 17.09 -22.49
CA ALA A 677 -14.85 16.51 -23.66
C ALA A 677 -16.39 16.49 -23.53
N ILE A 678 -16.91 16.27 -22.31
CA ILE A 678 -18.36 16.34 -22.02
C ILE A 678 -18.90 17.74 -22.31
N ARG A 679 -18.19 18.79 -21.89
CA ARG A 679 -18.58 20.19 -22.13
C ARG A 679 -18.48 20.57 -23.60
N ASP A 680 -17.54 19.98 -24.33
CA ASP A 680 -17.35 20.14 -25.78
C ASP A 680 -18.36 19.36 -26.62
N GLY A 681 -19.36 18.72 -25.99
CA GLY A 681 -20.48 18.10 -26.70
C GLY A 681 -20.20 16.69 -27.22
N ILE A 682 -19.26 15.93 -26.63
CA ILE A 682 -19.03 14.50 -26.98
C ILE A 682 -20.25 13.59 -26.79
N LEU A 683 -21.25 14.05 -26.03
CA LEU A 683 -22.50 13.31 -25.81
C LEU A 683 -23.57 13.61 -26.88
N GLU A 684 -23.35 14.60 -27.75
CA GLU A 684 -24.28 14.93 -28.83
C GLU A 684 -24.31 13.79 -29.88
N PRO A 685 -25.50 13.46 -30.43
CA PRO A 685 -25.66 12.31 -31.32
C PRO A 685 -25.00 12.52 -32.69
N GLU A 686 -24.90 13.77 -33.14
CA GLU A 686 -24.25 14.11 -34.40
C GLU A 686 -22.82 14.57 -34.16
N ARG A 687 -21.91 14.08 -35.02
CA ARG A 687 -20.48 14.37 -34.97
C ARG A 687 -20.03 14.83 -36.34
N GLU A 688 -19.47 16.02 -36.41
CA GLU A 688 -18.90 16.60 -37.62
C GLU A 688 -17.51 17.15 -37.30
N LEU A 689 -16.55 16.95 -38.18
CA LEU A 689 -15.18 17.44 -38.05
C LEU A 689 -14.75 18.09 -39.36
N GLU A 690 -14.32 19.35 -39.28
CA GLU A 690 -13.68 20.04 -40.39
C GLU A 690 -12.29 19.45 -40.64
N VAL A 691 -11.92 19.28 -41.92
CA VAL A 691 -10.64 18.69 -42.35
C VAL A 691 -9.80 19.74 -43.06
N PRO A 692 -8.88 20.41 -42.34
CA PRO A 692 -8.02 21.43 -42.92
C PRO A 692 -7.13 20.89 -44.05
N ASN A 693 -6.95 21.72 -45.08
CA ASN A 693 -6.02 21.46 -46.16
C ASN A 693 -4.59 21.91 -45.79
N VAL A 694 -3.59 21.08 -46.11
CA VAL A 694 -2.17 21.40 -45.98
C VAL A 694 -1.46 21.30 -47.33
N ASP A 695 -0.42 22.12 -47.51
CA ASP A 695 0.35 22.16 -48.76
C ASP A 695 1.39 21.05 -48.88
N VAL A 696 1.80 20.48 -47.74
CA VAL A 696 2.82 19.43 -47.66
C VAL A 696 2.25 18.25 -46.89
N ALA A 697 2.40 17.05 -47.45
CA ALA A 697 2.01 15.79 -46.82
C ALA A 697 2.57 15.68 -45.37
N PRO A 698 1.71 15.67 -44.34
CA PRO A 698 2.17 15.68 -42.95
C PRO A 698 2.57 14.28 -42.53
N GLY A 699 3.84 14.10 -42.15
CA GLY A 699 4.31 12.90 -41.45
C GLY A 699 3.81 12.84 -40.00
N ILE A 700 4.06 11.72 -39.31
CA ILE A 700 3.64 11.49 -37.90
C ILE A 700 4.16 12.55 -36.92
N ASP A 701 5.31 13.15 -37.20
CA ASP A 701 5.97 14.18 -36.36
C ASP A 701 5.82 15.61 -36.92
N SER A 702 4.91 15.83 -37.88
CA SER A 702 4.73 17.14 -38.50
C SER A 702 4.14 18.18 -37.55
N GLU A 703 4.68 19.40 -37.56
CA GLU A 703 4.10 20.55 -36.84
C GLU A 703 2.72 20.95 -37.38
N ALA A 704 2.34 20.52 -38.60
CA ALA A 704 1.02 20.76 -39.16
C ALA A 704 -0.12 20.16 -38.30
N TRP A 705 0.19 19.18 -37.45
CA TRP A 705 -0.78 18.62 -36.51
C TRP A 705 -1.13 19.58 -35.37
N ASP A 706 -0.30 20.57 -35.05
CA ASP A 706 -0.49 21.44 -33.88
C ASP A 706 -1.76 22.30 -34.02
N ASP A 707 -2.01 22.81 -35.22
CA ASP A 707 -3.19 23.65 -35.54
C ASP A 707 -4.43 22.83 -35.97
N ALA A 708 -4.30 21.51 -36.16
CA ALA A 708 -5.42 20.67 -36.59
C ALA A 708 -6.45 20.47 -35.46
N PRO A 709 -7.77 20.58 -35.75
CA PRO A 709 -8.82 20.30 -34.78
C PRO A 709 -8.70 18.89 -34.19
N ALA A 710 -8.82 18.79 -32.86
CA ALA A 710 -8.70 17.53 -32.12
C ALA A 710 -10.08 17.05 -31.65
N GLU A 711 -10.39 15.79 -31.92
CA GLU A 711 -11.61 15.13 -31.49
C GLU A 711 -11.30 14.07 -30.44
N VAL A 712 -12.13 13.96 -29.41
CA VAL A 712 -12.02 12.94 -28.36
C VAL A 712 -12.97 11.78 -28.65
N LEU A 713 -12.55 10.55 -28.37
CA LEU A 713 -13.38 9.35 -28.43
C LEU A 713 -13.94 9.03 -27.04
N LYS A 714 -15.17 8.50 -26.97
CA LYS A 714 -15.81 8.01 -25.75
C LYS A 714 -15.90 6.49 -25.71
N GLU A 715 -16.10 5.89 -24.55
CA GLU A 715 -16.34 4.45 -24.46
C GLU A 715 -17.72 4.11 -25.05
N ARG A 716 -17.79 3.05 -25.87
CA ARG A 716 -19.02 2.68 -26.59
C ARG A 716 -20.16 2.37 -25.62
N GLY A 717 -21.27 3.07 -25.79
CA GLY A 717 -22.44 2.98 -24.91
C GLY A 717 -22.24 3.59 -23.51
N ASP A 718 -21.16 4.33 -23.29
CA ASP A 718 -20.80 4.91 -22.00
C ASP A 718 -20.22 6.34 -22.18
N MET A 719 -19.54 6.84 -21.15
CA MET A 719 -18.96 8.18 -21.04
C MET A 719 -17.51 8.23 -21.57
N PRO A 720 -16.98 9.43 -21.87
CA PRO A 720 -15.56 9.58 -22.17
C PRO A 720 -14.73 9.50 -20.89
N PHE A 721 -13.53 8.92 -20.99
CA PHE A 721 -12.64 8.69 -19.85
C PHE A 721 -11.25 9.30 -20.08
N ALA A 722 -10.84 10.20 -19.19
CA ALA A 722 -9.56 10.92 -19.29
C ALA A 722 -8.35 10.00 -19.06
N ASN A 723 -8.49 8.97 -18.21
CA ASN A 723 -7.44 8.00 -17.90
C ASN A 723 -7.20 6.96 -19.00
N VAL A 724 -7.96 6.97 -20.09
CA VAL A 724 -7.71 6.17 -21.30
C VAL A 724 -7.93 7.01 -22.56
N LYS A 725 -7.80 8.33 -22.44
CA LYS A 725 -8.15 9.32 -23.48
C LYS A 725 -7.56 8.92 -24.84
N THR A 726 -8.43 8.87 -25.83
CA THR A 726 -8.05 8.68 -27.23
C THR A 726 -8.48 9.91 -28.01
N THR A 727 -7.53 10.53 -28.70
CA THR A 727 -7.77 11.72 -29.52
C THR A 727 -7.47 11.43 -30.98
N MET A 728 -8.23 12.06 -31.87
CA MET A 728 -8.03 12.02 -33.32
C MET A 728 -7.81 13.43 -33.86
N LYS A 729 -6.90 13.57 -34.83
CA LYS A 729 -6.77 14.73 -35.71
C LYS A 729 -6.84 14.25 -37.16
N VAL A 730 -7.42 15.07 -38.04
CA VAL A 730 -7.57 14.74 -39.46
C VAL A 730 -7.15 15.93 -40.31
N LEU A 731 -6.32 15.68 -41.32
CA LEU A 731 -5.84 16.66 -42.29
C LEU A 731 -6.00 16.10 -43.71
N ARG A 732 -5.87 16.96 -44.71
CA ARG A 732 -5.83 16.55 -46.12
C ARG A 732 -4.82 17.35 -46.92
N ASP A 733 -4.34 16.78 -48.02
CA ASP A 733 -3.73 17.54 -49.11
C ASP A 733 -4.52 17.31 -50.41
N GLN A 734 -3.90 17.55 -51.58
CA GLN A 734 -4.54 17.31 -52.87
C GLN A 734 -4.74 15.83 -53.17
N ASP A 735 -3.99 14.91 -52.57
CA ASP A 735 -3.93 13.50 -52.97
C ASP A 735 -4.47 12.53 -51.90
N ALA A 736 -4.40 12.89 -50.62
CA ALA A 736 -4.68 11.98 -49.52
C ALA A 736 -5.39 12.62 -48.31
N LEU A 737 -6.05 11.74 -47.55
CA LEU A 737 -6.52 11.99 -46.19
C LEU A 737 -5.46 11.51 -45.19
N TYR A 738 -5.18 12.31 -44.17
CA TYR A 738 -4.24 11.99 -43.10
C TYR A 738 -4.99 11.88 -41.78
N VAL A 739 -4.78 10.81 -41.03
CA VAL A 739 -5.40 10.59 -39.72
C VAL A 739 -4.32 10.33 -38.69
N LEU A 740 -4.36 11.09 -37.59
CA LEU A 740 -3.48 10.90 -36.44
C LEU A 740 -4.33 10.51 -35.23
N VAL A 741 -4.06 9.36 -34.62
CA VAL A 741 -4.77 8.88 -33.42
C VAL A 741 -3.78 8.70 -32.28
N ASN A 742 -3.96 9.43 -31.18
CA ASN A 742 -3.16 9.27 -29.97
C ASN A 742 -3.92 8.38 -28.97
N CYS A 743 -3.29 7.29 -28.57
CA CYS A 743 -3.88 6.27 -27.70
C CYS A 743 -3.18 6.27 -26.33
N LEU A 744 -3.75 6.97 -25.34
CA LEU A 744 -3.23 6.98 -23.98
C LEU A 744 -3.42 5.61 -23.31
N TYR A 745 -2.40 5.17 -22.55
CA TYR A 745 -2.33 3.94 -21.78
C TYR A 745 -2.70 2.68 -22.57
N PRO A 746 -1.83 2.13 -23.43
CA PRO A 746 -2.13 0.87 -24.10
C PRO A 746 -2.41 -0.26 -23.10
N SER A 747 -3.29 -1.18 -23.48
CA SER A 747 -3.75 -2.36 -22.73
C SER A 747 -2.66 -3.39 -22.50
N LYS A 748 -1.62 -3.38 -23.34
CA LYS A 748 -0.38 -4.14 -23.22
C LYS A 748 0.80 -3.26 -23.64
N HIS A 749 2.00 -3.63 -23.23
CA HIS A 749 3.19 -3.09 -23.89
C HIS A 749 3.09 -3.41 -25.39
N PRO A 750 3.18 -2.42 -26.30
CA PRO A 750 3.18 -2.65 -27.74
C PRO A 750 4.20 -3.72 -28.18
N GLU A 751 5.32 -3.83 -27.48
CA GLU A 751 6.38 -4.82 -27.72
C GLU A 751 6.00 -6.25 -27.31
N ASP A 752 4.93 -6.41 -26.51
CA ASP A 752 4.40 -7.69 -26.02
C ASP A 752 3.17 -8.15 -26.82
N LEU A 753 2.83 -7.48 -27.93
CA LEU A 753 1.77 -7.92 -28.84
C LEU A 753 2.24 -9.13 -29.66
N PHE A 754 1.35 -10.10 -29.90
CA PHE A 754 1.75 -11.49 -30.15
C PHE A 754 1.91 -11.88 -31.62
N GLU A 755 1.37 -11.11 -32.57
CA GLU A 755 1.35 -11.49 -33.99
C GLU A 755 2.06 -10.45 -34.85
N LYS A 756 3.16 -10.86 -35.51
CA LYS A 756 3.86 -10.06 -36.53
C LYS A 756 3.37 -10.43 -37.92
N GLY A 757 3.01 -9.43 -38.74
CA GLY A 757 2.80 -9.58 -40.18
C GLY A 757 1.42 -9.20 -40.72
N SER A 758 1.36 -8.94 -42.02
CA SER A 758 0.14 -8.74 -42.81
C SER A 758 -0.81 -9.94 -42.66
N ASP A 759 -2.11 -9.70 -42.53
CA ASP A 759 -3.16 -10.71 -42.34
C ASP A 759 -3.07 -11.55 -41.05
N GLY A 760 -2.23 -11.15 -40.08
CA GLY A 760 -2.37 -11.59 -38.69
C GLY A 760 -3.76 -11.25 -38.16
N ASN A 761 -4.26 -11.98 -37.16
CA ASN A 761 -5.54 -11.68 -36.52
C ASN A 761 -5.38 -10.46 -35.60
N ILE A 762 -5.19 -9.29 -36.21
CA ILE A 762 -5.01 -7.98 -35.57
C ILE A 762 -6.06 -7.70 -34.50
N PHE A 763 -7.27 -8.19 -34.74
CA PHE A 763 -8.41 -8.05 -33.85
C PHE A 763 -8.25 -8.82 -32.53
N LYS A 764 -7.23 -9.66 -32.33
CA LYS A 764 -6.94 -10.31 -31.04
C LYS A 764 -6.25 -9.39 -30.03
N ASP A 765 -5.58 -8.36 -30.50
CA ASP A 765 -4.86 -7.40 -29.69
C ASP A 765 -5.51 -6.01 -29.79
N GLU A 766 -4.99 -5.05 -29.04
CA GLU A 766 -5.43 -3.66 -29.17
C GLU A 766 -5.13 -3.12 -30.56
N HIS A 767 -6.09 -2.40 -31.14
CA HIS A 767 -5.97 -1.85 -32.49
C HIS A 767 -6.79 -0.56 -32.63
N VAL A 768 -6.41 0.23 -33.63
CA VAL A 768 -7.22 1.35 -34.15
C VAL A 768 -7.87 0.88 -35.44
N GLU A 769 -9.14 1.26 -35.63
CA GLU A 769 -9.86 1.03 -36.87
C GLU A 769 -10.59 2.30 -37.35
N LEU A 770 -10.62 2.48 -38.66
CA LEU A 770 -11.28 3.57 -39.38
C LEU A 770 -12.39 3.00 -40.25
N GLY A 771 -13.54 3.67 -40.26
CA GLY A 771 -14.61 3.43 -41.23
C GLY A 771 -14.82 4.68 -42.07
N ILE A 772 -14.69 4.55 -43.39
CA ILE A 772 -14.72 5.68 -44.33
C ILE A 772 -15.77 5.38 -45.40
N SER A 773 -16.69 6.32 -45.65
CA SER A 773 -17.75 6.18 -46.64
C SER A 773 -17.88 7.46 -47.46
N PRO A 774 -17.18 7.54 -48.61
CA PRO A 774 -17.38 8.63 -49.57
C PRO A 774 -18.82 8.62 -50.10
N PRO A 775 -19.45 9.77 -50.40
CA PRO A 775 -20.87 9.83 -50.81
C PRO A 775 -21.21 8.97 -52.04
N ASP A 776 -20.26 8.82 -52.96
CA ASP A 776 -20.45 8.13 -54.24
C ASP A 776 -20.12 6.62 -54.15
N SER A 777 -19.87 6.09 -52.94
CA SER A 777 -19.45 4.70 -52.72
C SER A 777 -20.58 3.67 -52.84
N GLY A 778 -21.82 4.11 -53.08
CA GLY A 778 -23.00 3.24 -53.06
C GLY A 778 -23.37 2.72 -51.66
N GLY A 779 -22.97 3.44 -50.61
CA GLY A 779 -23.16 3.05 -49.21
C GLY A 779 -22.11 2.06 -48.68
N ASN A 780 -21.05 1.82 -49.45
CA ASN A 780 -19.91 1.04 -48.99
C ASN A 780 -19.17 1.77 -47.87
N VAL A 781 -18.73 1.03 -46.86
CA VAL A 781 -17.84 1.53 -45.81
C VAL A 781 -16.51 0.81 -45.94
N TYR A 782 -15.46 1.56 -46.25
CA TYR A 782 -14.09 1.08 -46.32
C TYR A 782 -13.54 1.00 -44.90
N ARG A 783 -13.02 -0.18 -44.53
CA ARG A 783 -12.44 -0.48 -43.23
C ARG A 783 -10.93 -0.50 -43.35
N ILE A 784 -10.25 0.21 -42.48
CA ILE A 784 -8.79 0.15 -42.33
C ILE A 784 -8.50 -0.08 -40.85
N ALA A 785 -7.66 -1.05 -40.51
CA ALA A 785 -7.28 -1.33 -39.12
C ALA A 785 -5.79 -1.63 -39.00
N THR A 786 -5.20 -1.19 -37.89
CA THR A 786 -3.78 -1.37 -37.58
C THR A 786 -3.52 -1.42 -36.07
N ASN A 787 -2.37 -1.93 -35.66
CA ASN A 787 -1.86 -1.95 -34.29
C ASN A 787 -0.37 -1.55 -34.32
N PRO A 788 0.28 -1.24 -33.18
CA PRO A 788 1.67 -0.77 -33.16
C PRO A 788 2.67 -1.92 -33.35
N ILE A 789 2.57 -2.61 -34.48
CA ILE A 789 3.45 -3.69 -34.93
C ILE A 789 3.83 -3.39 -36.39
N ASP A 790 5.11 -3.59 -36.72
CA ASP A 790 5.60 -3.41 -38.09
C ASP A 790 4.79 -4.27 -39.07
N ASP A 791 4.47 -3.69 -40.23
CA ASP A 791 3.66 -4.30 -41.31
C ASP A 791 2.23 -4.71 -40.91
N SER A 792 1.72 -4.25 -39.75
CA SER A 792 0.36 -4.55 -39.31
C SER A 792 -0.69 -3.81 -40.12
N ARG A 793 -1.40 -4.56 -40.94
CA ARG A 793 -2.41 -4.04 -41.85
C ARG A 793 -3.58 -5.00 -41.97
N PHE A 794 -4.78 -4.43 -41.91
CA PHE A 794 -6.01 -5.09 -42.30
C PHE A 794 -6.91 -4.08 -43.01
N ASP A 795 -7.49 -4.47 -44.14
CA ASP A 795 -8.48 -3.66 -44.79
C ASP A 795 -9.56 -4.49 -45.51
N SER A 796 -10.76 -3.92 -45.63
CA SER A 796 -11.93 -4.57 -46.23
C SER A 796 -12.98 -3.56 -46.65
N ILE A 797 -13.96 -3.99 -47.46
CA ILE A 797 -15.15 -3.19 -47.77
C ILE A 797 -16.38 -3.84 -47.14
N ILE A 798 -17.09 -3.09 -46.30
CA ILE A 798 -18.42 -3.44 -45.81
C ILE A 798 -19.45 -2.97 -46.81
N LYS A 799 -20.10 -3.92 -47.49
CA LYS A 799 -21.12 -3.65 -48.50
C LYS A 799 -22.52 -3.74 -47.88
N PRO A 800 -23.41 -2.77 -48.14
CA PRO A 800 -24.78 -2.82 -47.69
C PRO A 800 -25.55 -3.92 -48.43
N GLY A 801 -26.45 -4.59 -47.71
CA GLY A 801 -27.29 -5.67 -48.24
C GLY A 801 -28.73 -5.60 -47.72
N PRO A 802 -29.63 -6.46 -48.24
CA PRO A 802 -31.06 -6.40 -47.90
C PRO A 802 -31.32 -6.68 -46.41
N LYS A 803 -32.33 -5.99 -45.85
CA LYS A 803 -32.77 -6.10 -44.43
C LYS A 803 -31.67 -5.75 -43.41
N ASN A 804 -30.90 -4.68 -43.66
CA ASN A 804 -29.81 -4.21 -42.80
C ASN A 804 -28.72 -5.26 -42.52
N ARG A 805 -28.52 -6.21 -43.45
CA ARG A 805 -27.38 -7.12 -43.43
C ARG A 805 -26.23 -6.49 -44.19
N THR A 806 -25.01 -6.72 -43.74
CA THR A 806 -23.80 -6.30 -44.43
C THR A 806 -22.98 -7.53 -44.84
N THR A 807 -22.20 -7.40 -45.92
CA THR A 807 -21.19 -8.37 -46.31
C THR A 807 -19.81 -7.71 -46.27
N GLU A 808 -18.79 -8.44 -45.82
CA GLU A 808 -17.41 -7.93 -45.77
C GLU A 808 -16.60 -8.54 -46.92
N ASP A 809 -16.12 -7.67 -47.82
CA ASP A 809 -15.23 -8.01 -48.92
C ASP A 809 -13.78 -7.78 -48.47
N LYS A 810 -13.12 -8.88 -48.09
CA LYS A 810 -11.72 -8.89 -47.63
C LYS A 810 -10.70 -8.99 -48.78
N ALA A 811 -11.15 -8.95 -50.03
CA ALA A 811 -10.27 -8.97 -51.19
C ALA A 811 -9.84 -7.56 -51.63
N TRP A 812 -10.49 -6.52 -51.08
CA TRP A 812 -9.98 -5.16 -51.22
C TRP A 812 -8.60 -5.04 -50.57
N ASN A 813 -7.73 -4.26 -51.18
CA ASN A 813 -6.36 -4.03 -50.74
C ASN A 813 -5.95 -2.62 -51.17
N GLY A 814 -6.11 -1.65 -50.27
CA GLY A 814 -5.80 -0.24 -50.53
C GLY A 814 -4.29 0.05 -50.52
N THR A 815 -3.88 1.15 -51.15
CA THR A 815 -2.48 1.62 -51.17
C THR A 815 -2.10 2.50 -49.98
N TRP A 816 -3.00 2.69 -49.01
CA TRP A 816 -2.76 3.41 -47.75
C TRP A 816 -1.44 3.04 -47.06
N GLU A 817 -0.90 3.99 -46.30
CA GLU A 817 0.34 3.85 -45.54
C GLU A 817 0.06 4.01 -44.04
N PHE A 818 0.89 3.38 -43.22
CA PHE A 818 0.81 3.46 -41.77
C PHE A 818 2.19 3.61 -41.16
N ALA A 819 2.24 4.43 -40.12
CA ALA A 819 3.37 4.54 -39.22
C ALA A 819 2.84 4.64 -37.78
N TYR A 820 3.65 4.21 -36.82
CA TYR A 820 3.35 4.39 -35.41
C TYR A 820 4.56 4.89 -34.65
N ARG A 821 4.29 5.50 -33.50
CA ARG A 821 5.31 5.95 -32.55
C ARG A 821 4.87 5.62 -31.14
N ILE A 822 5.82 5.33 -30.27
CA ILE A 822 5.60 5.13 -28.84
C ILE A 822 6.44 6.17 -28.08
N ASN A 823 5.83 6.93 -27.17
CA ASN A 823 6.47 8.07 -26.51
C ASN A 823 7.42 7.69 -25.35
N THR A 824 7.40 6.44 -24.90
CA THR A 824 8.24 5.95 -23.80
C THR A 824 8.80 4.57 -24.10
N GLU A 825 10.06 4.32 -23.72
CA GLU A 825 10.68 3.00 -23.75
C GLU A 825 9.93 1.97 -22.89
N LYS A 826 10.25 0.67 -23.07
CA LYS A 826 9.69 -0.43 -22.28
C LYS A 826 10.08 -0.31 -20.81
N GLY A 827 9.21 0.32 -20.02
CA GLY A 827 9.31 0.38 -18.55
C GLY A 827 8.45 -0.66 -17.84
N ARG A 828 8.16 -0.40 -16.56
CA ARG A 828 7.26 -1.25 -15.76
C ARG A 828 5.85 -1.23 -16.36
N TRP A 829 5.09 -2.31 -16.17
CA TRP A 829 3.70 -2.44 -16.66
C TRP A 829 2.77 -1.26 -16.29
N ASN A 830 3.04 -0.58 -15.18
CA ASN A 830 2.26 0.55 -14.68
C ASN A 830 2.86 1.93 -15.03
N GLN A 831 3.65 2.04 -16.10
CA GLN A 831 4.28 3.30 -16.47
C GLN A 831 3.24 4.35 -16.87
N ALA A 832 3.19 5.44 -16.11
CA ALA A 832 2.28 6.57 -16.31
C ALA A 832 2.53 7.30 -17.64
N GLY A 833 1.47 7.72 -18.33
CA GLY A 833 1.55 8.61 -19.50
C GLY A 833 2.04 7.97 -20.79
N ARG A 834 2.04 6.63 -20.90
CA ARG A 834 2.44 5.94 -22.13
C ARG A 834 1.39 6.15 -23.21
N ILE A 835 1.83 6.62 -24.37
CA ILE A 835 1.02 6.88 -25.55
C ILE A 835 1.63 6.09 -26.71
N TRP A 836 0.78 5.42 -27.47
CA TRP A 836 1.14 5.03 -28.83
C TRP A 836 0.30 5.85 -29.81
N THR A 837 0.94 6.33 -30.87
CA THR A 837 0.33 7.16 -31.90
C THR A 837 0.21 6.35 -33.18
N ALA A 838 -0.97 6.30 -33.77
CA ALA A 838 -1.20 5.76 -35.11
C ALA A 838 -1.27 6.91 -36.11
N TRP A 839 -0.54 6.81 -37.21
CA TRP A 839 -0.59 7.73 -38.33
C TRP A 839 -0.98 6.98 -39.59
N PHE A 840 -1.93 7.52 -40.34
CA PHE A 840 -2.39 6.98 -41.61
C PHE A 840 -2.24 8.03 -42.71
N ARG A 841 -1.76 7.59 -43.88
CA ARG A 841 -1.93 8.32 -45.14
C ARG A 841 -2.81 7.47 -46.05
N ILE A 842 -3.94 8.02 -46.49
CA ILE A 842 -4.98 7.29 -47.20
C ILE A 842 -5.27 8.02 -48.53
N PRO A 843 -4.70 7.57 -49.65
CA PRO A 843 -4.92 8.19 -50.95
C PRO A 843 -6.41 8.21 -51.34
N PHE A 844 -6.93 9.32 -51.84
CA PHE A 844 -8.33 9.39 -52.29
C PHE A 844 -8.62 8.40 -53.44
N ALA A 845 -7.60 8.10 -54.25
CA ALA A 845 -7.66 7.12 -55.32
C ALA A 845 -7.98 5.69 -54.84
N ASP A 846 -7.69 5.34 -53.58
CA ASP A 846 -8.03 4.03 -53.00
C ASP A 846 -9.54 3.77 -52.97
N PHE A 847 -10.33 4.85 -52.92
CA PHE A 847 -11.79 4.80 -52.96
C PHE A 847 -12.37 5.02 -54.37
N GLY A 848 -11.51 5.17 -55.39
CA GLY A 848 -11.93 5.49 -56.75
C GLY A 848 -12.47 6.92 -56.92
N VAL A 849 -12.12 7.84 -56.02
CA VAL A 849 -12.56 9.24 -56.05
C VAL A 849 -11.38 10.21 -56.17
N LYS A 850 -11.66 11.43 -56.62
CA LYS A 850 -10.70 12.55 -56.59
C LYS A 850 -10.78 13.27 -55.25
N THR A 851 -9.86 14.21 -55.02
CA THR A 851 -9.88 15.17 -53.91
C THR A 851 -11.29 15.73 -53.71
N PRO A 852 -11.84 15.67 -52.48
CA PRO A 852 -13.12 16.26 -52.19
C PRO A 852 -13.12 17.78 -52.45
N ALA A 853 -14.21 18.26 -53.04
CA ALA A 853 -14.45 19.70 -53.15
C ALA A 853 -14.75 20.30 -51.76
N GLU A 854 -14.42 21.57 -51.57
CA GLU A 854 -14.72 22.32 -50.35
C GLU A 854 -16.23 22.26 -50.02
N GLY A 855 -16.55 22.05 -48.75
CA GLY A 855 -17.90 21.87 -48.22
C GLY A 855 -18.52 20.50 -48.47
N ARG A 856 -17.83 19.58 -49.16
CA ARG A 856 -18.30 18.20 -49.33
C ARG A 856 -18.11 17.42 -48.04
N SER A 857 -19.09 16.58 -47.68
CA SER A 857 -19.00 15.74 -46.48
C SER A 857 -18.81 14.27 -46.81
N TRP A 858 -17.97 13.55 -46.06
CA TRP A 858 -17.82 12.09 -46.13
C TRP A 858 -18.29 11.45 -44.82
N GLY A 859 -18.90 10.27 -44.91
CA GLY A 859 -19.15 9.45 -43.72
C GLY A 859 -17.83 8.96 -43.14
N PHE A 860 -17.64 9.11 -41.83
CA PHE A 860 -16.40 8.71 -41.17
C PHE A 860 -16.63 8.29 -39.73
N ASN A 861 -15.88 7.31 -39.24
CA ASN A 861 -15.75 7.03 -37.82
C ASN A 861 -14.38 6.42 -37.51
N VAL A 862 -13.97 6.52 -36.26
CA VAL A 862 -12.73 5.94 -35.73
C VAL A 862 -13.03 5.22 -34.43
N GLY A 863 -12.41 4.06 -34.25
CA GLY A 863 -12.51 3.25 -33.05
C GLY A 863 -11.15 2.77 -32.58
N ARG A 864 -11.03 2.56 -31.27
CA ARG A 864 -9.89 1.89 -30.62
C ARG A 864 -10.44 0.75 -29.76
N ASP A 865 -10.16 -0.49 -30.14
CA ASP A 865 -10.41 -1.63 -29.25
C ASP A 865 -9.22 -1.77 -28.30
N ARG A 866 -9.40 -1.41 -27.04
CA ARG A 866 -8.41 -1.53 -25.97
C ARG A 866 -8.63 -2.79 -25.12
N ARG A 867 -9.68 -3.58 -25.36
CA ARG A 867 -10.07 -4.81 -24.64
C ARG A 867 -9.98 -4.77 -23.10
N PRO A 868 -11.12 -4.79 -22.38
CA PRO A 868 -12.49 -4.93 -22.87
C PRO A 868 -13.13 -3.61 -23.35
N GLN A 869 -12.44 -2.47 -23.18
CA GLN A 869 -12.97 -1.15 -23.49
C GLN A 869 -12.83 -0.85 -24.98
N TYR A 870 -13.87 -0.29 -25.59
CA TYR A 870 -13.89 0.09 -26.99
C TYR A 870 -14.23 1.57 -27.11
N MET A 871 -13.24 2.38 -27.47
CA MET A 871 -13.41 3.83 -27.63
C MET A 871 -13.87 4.12 -29.06
N ILE A 872 -14.82 5.02 -29.26
CA ILE A 872 -15.40 5.36 -30.56
C ILE A 872 -15.76 6.85 -30.63
N TRP A 873 -15.63 7.46 -31.81
CA TRP A 873 -15.92 8.90 -32.00
C TRP A 873 -17.41 9.19 -32.08
N LYS A 874 -18.13 8.49 -32.97
CA LYS A 874 -19.60 8.47 -32.97
C LYS A 874 -20.10 7.10 -32.52
N ASP A 875 -20.99 7.09 -31.54
CA ASP A 875 -21.43 5.85 -30.88
C ASP A 875 -22.16 4.90 -31.84
N GLY A 876 -21.83 3.62 -31.79
CA GLY A 876 -22.28 2.61 -32.76
C GLY A 876 -21.74 1.23 -32.45
N ARG A 877 -22.05 0.22 -33.27
CA ARG A 877 -21.56 -1.15 -33.04
C ARG A 877 -20.04 -1.22 -33.10
N ASN A 878 -19.44 -0.53 -34.06
CA ASN A 878 -18.01 -0.40 -34.30
C ASN A 878 -17.78 0.79 -35.26
N ALA A 879 -16.52 1.11 -35.58
CA ALA A 879 -16.19 2.22 -36.48
C ALA A 879 -16.73 2.05 -37.91
N THR A 880 -17.18 0.85 -38.29
CA THR A 880 -17.67 0.55 -39.65
C THR A 880 -19.18 0.37 -39.72
N ASP A 881 -19.92 0.65 -38.64
CA ASP A 881 -21.38 0.62 -38.65
C ASP A 881 -21.92 1.73 -39.56
N PRO A 882 -22.57 1.39 -40.69
CA PRO A 882 -23.04 2.39 -41.65
C PRO A 882 -24.07 3.36 -41.06
N ASN A 883 -24.71 3.01 -39.94
CA ASN A 883 -25.70 3.85 -39.27
C ASN A 883 -25.09 4.78 -38.20
N ALA A 884 -23.79 4.64 -37.92
CA ALA A 884 -23.07 5.36 -36.88
C ALA A 884 -21.83 6.09 -37.43
N LEU A 885 -21.86 6.52 -38.69
CA LEU A 885 -20.83 7.38 -39.25
C LEU A 885 -21.10 8.85 -38.89
N GLY A 886 -20.08 9.53 -38.38
CA GLY A 886 -20.03 10.99 -38.32
C GLY A 886 -19.69 11.56 -39.70
N LYS A 887 -19.37 12.85 -39.77
CA LYS A 887 -19.02 13.51 -41.04
C LYS A 887 -17.66 14.18 -40.97
N LEU A 888 -16.82 13.91 -41.96
CA LEU A 888 -15.69 14.79 -42.27
C LEU A 888 -16.17 15.84 -43.27
N VAL A 889 -15.92 17.12 -43.00
CA VAL A 889 -16.27 18.25 -43.88
C VAL A 889 -14.99 18.82 -44.46
N PHE A 890 -14.85 18.79 -45.78
CA PHE A 890 -13.59 19.06 -46.50
C PHE A 890 -13.43 20.51 -46.91
#